data_AF-A0A6A3NWB4-F1
#
_entry.id   AF-A0A6A3NWB4-F1
#
_cell.length_a   1.000
_cell.length_b   1.000
_cell.length_c   1.000
_cell.angle_alpha   90.00
_cell.angle_beta   90.00
_cell.angle_gamma   90.00
#
_symmetry.space_group_name_H-M   'P 1'
#
loop_
_entity.id
_entity.type
_entity.pdbx_description
1 polymer ?
#
loop_
_entity_poly.entity_id
_entity_poly.type
_entity_poly.pdbx_seq_one_letter_code
_entity_poly.pdbx_strand_id
1 'polypeptide(L)'
;METSSAAPERGSFTVSLRSLTRQPDAVNADTAERQVWAFVQLVLPPEQPLESVWFTAEDDNMMTRSVSVSAQSSGQALQLDYKQRSRAVALTADAMQELVQAQLLLSLHGGTSRARATDLLLGKTLVPLRTALLGQKQRQQVALASSGGTFVLDLDVQCDVALADFILGARVLELQSPCVGNLPAEWTFPNCMSNEEALQICAAADQNTACYELDITLPQLGAKDGAADDAGREEGAASPYQFDVTTLKGGKLCFQPTLNGSGKEKSTHAVVAQPPASGDEQQEERPASPISTLSGEWSVRFPGTTVLSVLYFKSSVERLVEFLAVEKHVGGVLRRSTTDNSSGKAIDAISAEFRLYLDDLLTPGTTKILPKAPLRAISPVSRAFLEQELAGAQSNDDKKKFQSALADYETTVQQAAALTTIATTAGTHIEITAEVLHTPLVLQPPQDLEFPSKTIKELIPPRDLEAESEERRDIYGGLRTEIRLVVVSLLREYEDAFRASGDKRQAAEEYAADAPPALRDEKKQTLIYRLNTQGVYHSFKEALKKRIVPIIRESFARIGVESEENDEDGQAQPDEKTVEEKKKEQFGQLYTLLMQEVNAILHETFYSDSNALLEKAHAIVEGRPTLKEIASVLEVLRLKTVENEVSGDFEKSEMLHLDRIAYAEQHAGHAQVNPKAQDSADVDKATASQLLMGVWYDYARFSIARAKLEKARSALQECLRLDGHAIQALITLVAVQCELRDFARAESLVKNAVVEAQKRPKDGLEHGALAHALLAFFFSQFEGKDPTGNLTMFELLKAQVLTSNTGGSKRRHASCVSAVWIFLAEYAHECKLWGLTQRALQLADTHLRSRDVINGELRVMKRAMEAELCLRNGGDGEDTGSSRAIKLLQEALEIDASHPIAWLTLGKVYLQQDSQTKTAIECLQRALEHREAMNAESLRLGLYLRLGLALLHSQQFEAAETTFLLACDEFRVASCWLGVGIACVRLEKWERAQMALSEANKLDPSNPDVWAYLALLALTAHGSVSGHDEKDAQQFVSQALRHNLSNPALLRELSNAFVAIDRLETAEKLLRRSLACQDSSLTRKTLADVLSAQNCAEDALRQYTQSLGVAEDVGERCALLEKCAQLLTTLGRPEEANEYRTMARQFQADGI
;
A
#
# COMPACT_ATOMS: atom_id res chain seq x y z
N MET A 1 -15.76 14.88 -50.70
CA MET A 1 -16.82 14.45 -49.78
C MET A 1 -16.66 15.30 -48.53
N GLU A 2 -17.72 15.93 -48.06
CA GLU A 2 -17.66 16.78 -46.87
C GLU A 2 -17.58 15.88 -45.64
N THR A 3 -16.55 16.04 -44.83
CA THR A 3 -16.43 15.34 -43.55
C THR A 3 -17.45 15.94 -42.58
N SER A 4 -18.37 15.11 -42.08
CA SER A 4 -19.28 15.53 -41.01
C SER A 4 -18.46 15.87 -39.78
N SER A 5 -18.31 17.15 -39.47
CA SER A 5 -17.66 17.61 -38.26
C SER A 5 -18.49 17.17 -37.05
N ALA A 6 -18.04 16.10 -36.38
CA ALA A 6 -18.48 15.80 -35.04
C ALA A 6 -18.28 17.07 -34.19
N ALA A 7 -19.30 17.47 -33.44
CA ALA A 7 -19.18 18.63 -32.57
C ALA A 7 -18.00 18.40 -31.60
N PRO A 8 -17.05 19.35 -31.46
CA PRO A 8 -15.87 19.13 -30.64
C PRO A 8 -16.30 18.80 -29.22
N GLU A 9 -15.73 17.73 -28.67
CA GLU A 9 -16.05 17.26 -27.33
C GLU A 9 -15.81 18.37 -26.30
N ARG A 10 -16.65 18.40 -25.27
CA ARG A 10 -16.62 19.47 -24.26
C ARG A 10 -16.60 18.91 -22.86
N GLY A 11 -15.62 19.36 -22.09
CA GLY A 11 -15.52 19.14 -20.67
C GLY A 11 -15.75 20.43 -19.88
N SER A 12 -15.64 20.33 -18.57
CA SER A 12 -15.74 21.46 -17.64
C SER A 12 -15.31 21.07 -16.23
N PHE A 13 -15.16 22.07 -15.37
CA PHE A 13 -14.84 21.88 -13.96
C PHE A 13 -15.84 22.61 -13.05
N THR A 14 -15.90 22.18 -11.79
CA THR A 14 -16.70 22.79 -10.73
C THR A 14 -15.77 23.31 -9.65
N VAL A 15 -15.92 24.58 -9.29
CA VAL A 15 -15.22 25.23 -8.17
C VAL A 15 -16.18 25.30 -7.00
N SER A 16 -15.72 24.92 -5.81
CA SER A 16 -16.50 25.04 -4.58
C SER A 16 -15.68 25.57 -3.41
N LEU A 17 -16.30 26.40 -2.57
CA LEU A 17 -15.74 26.88 -1.29
C LEU A 17 -16.60 26.30 -0.18
N ARG A 18 -16.05 25.33 0.57
CA ARG A 18 -16.79 24.56 1.57
C ARG A 18 -16.91 25.31 2.89
N SER A 19 -15.77 25.71 3.45
CA SER A 19 -15.71 26.42 4.73
C SER A 19 -14.70 27.58 4.72
N LEU A 20 -14.93 28.50 5.64
CA LEU A 20 -14.08 29.62 6.00
C LEU A 20 -13.77 29.50 7.50
N THR A 21 -12.50 29.44 7.87
CA THR A 21 -12.05 29.52 9.27
C THR A 21 -11.25 30.82 9.48
N ARG A 22 -11.48 31.52 10.60
CA ARG A 22 -10.67 32.67 11.01
C ARG A 22 -9.68 32.26 12.10
N GLN A 23 -8.40 32.48 11.84
CA GLN A 23 -7.31 32.36 12.82
C GLN A 23 -6.88 33.77 13.24
N PRO A 24 -7.20 34.22 14.47
CA PRO A 24 -6.87 35.59 14.90
C PRO A 24 -5.39 35.72 15.27
N ASP A 25 -4.75 36.80 14.82
CA ASP A 25 -3.43 37.18 15.31
C ASP A 25 -3.53 37.68 16.76
N ALA A 26 -2.56 37.29 17.60
CA ALA A 26 -2.64 37.36 19.06
C ALA A 26 -2.67 38.78 19.69
N VAL A 27 -2.83 39.84 18.89
CA VAL A 27 -2.69 41.25 19.31
C VAL A 27 -3.97 42.07 19.13
N ASN A 28 -4.80 41.79 18.12
CA ASN A 28 -5.96 42.64 17.76
C ASN A 28 -7.27 41.85 17.65
N ALA A 29 -7.95 41.68 18.80
CA ALA A 29 -9.28 41.09 18.88
C ALA A 29 -10.39 42.11 18.55
N ASP A 30 -10.62 42.35 17.26
CA ASP A 30 -11.78 43.10 16.76
C ASP A 30 -13.09 42.51 17.32
N THR A 31 -13.84 43.30 18.10
CA THR A 31 -15.05 42.86 18.82
C THR A 31 -16.35 43.01 18.03
N ALA A 32 -16.33 43.73 16.92
CA ALA A 32 -17.50 43.94 16.06
C ALA A 32 -17.79 42.71 15.19
N GLU A 33 -19.07 42.33 15.10
CA GLU A 33 -19.51 41.36 14.09
C GLU A 33 -19.37 41.96 12.69
N ARG A 34 -18.79 41.21 11.76
CA ARG A 34 -18.64 41.61 10.35
C ARG A 34 -19.30 40.57 9.46
N GLN A 35 -20.16 41.00 8.53
CA GLN A 35 -20.55 40.14 7.42
C GLN A 35 -19.39 40.06 6.42
N VAL A 36 -19.05 38.84 6.01
CA VAL A 36 -17.94 38.54 5.12
C VAL A 36 -18.45 37.67 3.98
N TRP A 37 -18.03 37.97 2.75
CA TRP A 37 -18.31 37.18 1.55
C TRP A 37 -17.06 37.09 0.67
N ALA A 38 -16.99 36.08 -0.21
CA ALA A 38 -15.88 35.92 -1.15
C ALA A 38 -16.34 36.09 -2.60
N PHE A 39 -15.44 36.65 -3.42
CA PHE A 39 -15.56 36.82 -4.85
C PHE A 39 -14.59 35.86 -5.57
N VAL A 40 -15.07 35.15 -6.59
CA VAL A 40 -14.37 34.06 -7.28
C VAL A 40 -14.34 34.32 -8.79
N GLN A 41 -13.16 34.65 -9.31
CA GLN A 41 -12.93 34.92 -10.74
C GLN A 41 -11.84 34.04 -11.31
N LEU A 42 -11.93 33.70 -12.60
CA LEU A 42 -10.85 33.06 -13.34
C LEU A 42 -10.11 34.12 -14.18
N VAL A 43 -8.79 34.18 -14.03
CA VAL A 43 -7.93 35.16 -14.72
C VAL A 43 -6.72 34.51 -15.38
N LEU A 44 -6.24 35.09 -16.48
CA LEU A 44 -4.93 34.82 -17.07
C LEU A 44 -3.91 35.88 -16.59
N PRO A 45 -2.62 35.54 -16.43
CA PRO A 45 -1.59 36.53 -16.10
C PRO A 45 -1.55 37.70 -17.11
N PRO A 46 -1.35 38.97 -16.67
CA PRO A 46 -1.13 39.38 -15.28
C PRO A 46 -2.40 39.40 -14.42
N GLU A 47 -3.58 39.69 -14.97
CA GLU A 47 -4.89 39.58 -14.28
C GLU A 47 -6.12 39.71 -15.22
N GLN A 48 -6.01 39.26 -16.48
CA GLN A 48 -7.07 39.40 -17.50
C GLN A 48 -8.23 38.40 -17.28
N PRO A 49 -9.51 38.81 -17.32
CA PRO A 49 -10.64 37.92 -17.00
C PRO A 49 -10.95 36.92 -18.12
N LEU A 50 -11.04 35.62 -17.78
CA LEU A 50 -11.28 34.54 -18.75
C LEU A 50 -12.78 34.24 -18.94
N GLU A 51 -13.52 35.19 -19.50
CA GLU A 51 -14.98 35.12 -19.66
C GLU A 51 -15.46 34.09 -20.70
N SER A 52 -14.56 33.51 -21.51
CA SER A 52 -14.86 32.34 -22.36
C SER A 52 -15.23 31.10 -21.51
N VAL A 53 -14.52 30.92 -20.39
CA VAL A 53 -14.64 29.77 -19.48
C VAL A 53 -15.49 30.10 -18.25
N TRP A 54 -15.44 31.34 -17.76
CA TRP A 54 -16.06 31.74 -16.50
C TRP A 54 -17.21 32.75 -16.66
N PHE A 55 -17.78 33.16 -15.53
CA PHE A 55 -18.85 34.14 -15.42
C PHE A 55 -18.33 35.58 -15.60
N THR A 56 -19.20 36.51 -16.00
CA THR A 56 -18.84 37.92 -16.20
C THR A 56 -18.85 38.66 -14.87
N ALA A 57 -18.07 39.73 -14.73
CA ALA A 57 -17.72 40.31 -13.43
C ALA A 57 -18.87 41.00 -12.62
N GLU A 58 -20.12 40.88 -13.10
CA GLU A 58 -21.37 41.32 -12.46
C GLU A 58 -22.32 40.14 -12.14
N ASP A 59 -22.03 38.92 -12.58
CA ASP A 59 -22.83 37.72 -12.31
C ASP A 59 -22.84 37.36 -10.82
N ASP A 60 -24.03 37.19 -10.24
CA ASP A 60 -24.24 36.70 -8.86
C ASP A 60 -23.52 35.36 -8.59
N ASN A 61 -23.30 34.57 -9.66
CA ASN A 61 -22.56 33.31 -9.62
C ASN A 61 -21.09 33.47 -9.19
N MET A 62 -20.52 34.66 -9.22
CA MET A 62 -19.14 34.90 -8.76
C MET A 62 -19.03 35.21 -7.26
N MET A 63 -20.15 35.30 -6.54
CA MET A 63 -20.20 35.84 -5.18
C MET A 63 -20.80 34.82 -4.20
N THR A 64 -20.11 34.51 -3.10
CA THR A 64 -20.64 33.61 -2.07
C THR A 64 -21.86 34.21 -1.35
N ARG A 65 -22.50 33.39 -0.51
CA ARG A 65 -23.33 33.91 0.59
C ARG A 65 -22.46 34.75 1.53
N SER A 66 -23.05 35.76 2.16
CA SER A 66 -22.40 36.47 3.27
C SER A 66 -22.60 35.70 4.57
N VAL A 67 -21.56 35.65 5.41
CA VAL A 67 -21.58 34.97 6.71
C VAL A 67 -21.08 35.92 7.79
N SER A 68 -21.74 35.91 8.95
CA SER A 68 -21.37 36.70 10.12
C SER A 68 -20.15 36.10 10.83
N VAL A 69 -19.04 36.84 10.88
CA VAL A 69 -17.84 36.52 11.64
C VAL A 69 -17.81 37.36 12.91
N SER A 70 -17.67 36.71 14.06
CA SER A 70 -17.56 37.35 15.39
C SER A 70 -16.31 36.85 16.13
N ALA A 71 -16.02 37.41 17.30
CA ALA A 71 -14.92 36.92 18.15
C ALA A 71 -15.12 35.46 18.60
N GLN A 72 -16.38 35.02 18.76
CA GLN A 72 -16.74 33.67 19.19
C GLN A 72 -16.58 32.62 18.07
N SER A 73 -16.59 33.03 16.79
CA SER A 73 -16.37 32.13 15.65
C SER A 73 -14.89 31.88 15.33
N SER A 74 -13.95 32.27 16.20
CA SER A 74 -12.52 32.01 16.02
C SER A 74 -12.25 30.49 16.06
N GLY A 75 -11.55 29.98 15.04
CA GLY A 75 -11.33 28.54 14.85
C GLY A 75 -12.55 27.72 14.39
N GLN A 76 -13.75 28.31 14.28
CA GLN A 76 -14.94 27.61 13.79
C GLN A 76 -14.99 27.59 12.25
N ALA A 77 -15.39 26.46 11.66
CA ALA A 77 -15.61 26.33 10.23
C ALA A 77 -17.00 26.88 9.83
N LEU A 78 -17.00 28.04 9.18
CA LEU A 78 -18.20 28.73 8.69
C LEU A 78 -18.50 28.29 7.25
N GLN A 79 -19.69 27.76 6.96
CA GLN A 79 -20.04 27.27 5.62
C GLN A 79 -20.40 28.42 4.66
N LEU A 80 -19.79 28.40 3.46
CA LEU A 80 -20.01 29.41 2.41
C LEU A 80 -21.00 28.97 1.33
N ASP A 81 -21.33 27.67 1.27
CA ASP A 81 -22.22 27.01 0.31
C ASP A 81 -21.98 27.36 -1.18
N TYR A 82 -20.73 27.67 -1.53
CA TYR A 82 -20.38 28.00 -2.91
C TYR A 82 -20.06 26.73 -3.69
N LYS A 83 -20.78 26.48 -4.79
CA LYS A 83 -20.49 25.43 -5.76
C LYS A 83 -20.95 25.86 -7.15
N GLN A 84 -20.02 26.21 -8.02
CA GLN A 84 -20.27 26.79 -9.34
C GLN A 84 -19.46 26.08 -10.43
N ARG A 85 -20.07 25.87 -11.60
CA ARG A 85 -19.49 25.13 -12.72
C ARG A 85 -19.04 26.09 -13.82
N SER A 86 -17.90 25.82 -14.44
CA SER A 86 -17.44 26.55 -15.62
C SER A 86 -18.41 26.44 -16.80
N ARG A 87 -18.27 27.35 -17.76
CA ARG A 87 -18.80 27.17 -19.12
C ARG A 87 -18.15 25.92 -19.75
N ALA A 88 -18.80 25.35 -20.76
CA ALA A 88 -18.35 24.11 -21.41
C ALA A 88 -17.17 24.39 -22.34
N VAL A 89 -15.97 23.96 -21.94
CA VAL A 89 -14.70 24.20 -22.64
C VAL A 89 -14.52 23.14 -23.73
N ALA A 90 -14.03 23.55 -24.91
CA ALA A 90 -13.67 22.60 -25.96
C ALA A 90 -12.41 21.81 -25.57
N LEU A 91 -12.40 20.50 -25.83
CA LEU A 91 -11.25 19.64 -25.58
C LEU A 91 -10.26 19.74 -26.75
N THR A 92 -9.52 20.85 -26.79
CA THR A 92 -8.44 21.13 -27.77
C THR A 92 -7.15 21.51 -27.04
N ALA A 93 -6.00 21.32 -27.71
CA ALA A 93 -4.68 21.62 -27.12
C ALA A 93 -4.60 23.08 -26.62
N ASP A 94 -4.99 24.03 -27.47
CA ASP A 94 -4.95 25.47 -27.19
C ASP A 94 -5.79 25.83 -25.96
N ALA A 95 -7.02 25.29 -25.87
CA ALA A 95 -7.93 25.56 -24.76
C ALA A 95 -7.44 24.93 -23.44
N MET A 96 -6.75 23.79 -23.47
CA MET A 96 -6.14 23.22 -22.26
C MET A 96 -4.89 24.01 -21.83
N GLN A 97 -4.11 24.54 -22.79
CA GLN A 97 -2.97 25.40 -22.51
C GLN A 97 -3.42 26.73 -21.88
N GLU A 98 -4.53 27.34 -22.33
CA GLU A 98 -5.19 28.47 -21.65
C GLU A 98 -5.60 28.10 -20.21
N LEU A 99 -6.24 26.94 -19.99
CA LEU A 99 -6.67 26.49 -18.65
C LEU A 99 -5.49 26.23 -17.69
N VAL A 100 -4.34 25.77 -18.18
CA VAL A 100 -3.13 25.54 -17.37
C VAL A 100 -2.51 26.87 -16.90
N GLN A 101 -2.58 27.90 -17.72
CA GLN A 101 -2.13 29.25 -17.38
C GLN A 101 -3.11 30.00 -16.46
N ALA A 102 -4.39 29.61 -16.45
CA ALA A 102 -5.44 30.26 -15.69
C ALA A 102 -5.29 30.11 -14.15
N GLN A 103 -5.70 31.15 -13.45
CA GLN A 103 -5.62 31.28 -11.99
C GLN A 103 -6.97 31.68 -11.41
N LEU A 104 -7.36 31.07 -10.29
CA LEU A 104 -8.52 31.46 -9.51
C LEU A 104 -8.17 32.64 -8.61
N LEU A 105 -8.66 33.82 -8.97
CA LEU A 105 -8.68 35.01 -8.14
C LEU A 105 -9.76 34.86 -7.07
N LEU A 106 -9.31 34.66 -5.83
CA LEU A 106 -10.14 34.66 -4.63
C LEU A 106 -9.92 35.98 -3.88
N SER A 107 -10.98 36.75 -3.65
CA SER A 107 -10.91 37.95 -2.80
C SER A 107 -12.04 37.98 -1.78
N LEU A 108 -11.71 38.36 -0.55
CA LEU A 108 -12.59 38.33 0.61
C LEU A 108 -13.00 39.77 0.96
N HIS A 109 -14.30 40.02 1.07
CA HIS A 109 -14.87 41.36 1.25
C HIS A 109 -15.72 41.41 2.53
N GLY A 110 -15.55 42.46 3.31
CA GLY A 110 -16.29 42.75 4.54
C GLY A 110 -17.33 43.84 4.30
N GLY A 111 -18.61 43.49 4.40
CA GLY A 111 -19.71 44.41 4.14
C GLY A 111 -21.03 43.69 3.89
N THR A 112 -22.10 44.47 3.71
CA THR A 112 -23.48 43.99 3.54
C THR A 112 -24.01 44.22 2.13
N SER A 113 -23.27 44.91 1.25
CA SER A 113 -23.76 45.30 -0.07
C SER A 113 -23.59 44.22 -1.14
N ARG A 114 -22.70 43.24 -0.91
CA ARG A 114 -22.23 42.27 -1.92
C ARG A 114 -21.75 42.95 -3.21
N ALA A 115 -21.01 44.06 -3.06
CA ALA A 115 -20.52 44.84 -4.20
C ALA A 115 -19.07 45.30 -3.99
N ARG A 116 -18.20 44.96 -4.96
CA ARG A 116 -16.74 45.20 -4.93
C ARG A 116 -16.33 46.68 -4.88
N ALA A 117 -17.27 47.60 -5.13
CA ALA A 117 -17.05 49.05 -5.10
C ALA A 117 -17.48 49.72 -3.78
N THR A 118 -18.14 49.00 -2.88
CA THR A 118 -18.70 49.55 -1.62
C THR A 118 -18.29 48.78 -0.37
N ASP A 119 -18.05 47.47 -0.48
CA ASP A 119 -17.59 46.63 0.64
C ASP A 119 -16.05 46.68 0.76
N LEU A 120 -15.53 46.45 1.96
CA LEU A 120 -14.09 46.56 2.26
C LEU A 120 -13.34 45.29 1.86
N LEU A 121 -12.36 45.38 0.97
CA LEU A 121 -11.44 44.27 0.68
C LEU A 121 -10.63 43.91 1.93
N LEU A 122 -10.80 42.68 2.43
CA LEU A 122 -10.08 42.12 3.58
C LEU A 122 -8.79 41.39 3.16
N GLY A 123 -8.79 40.74 1.99
CA GLY A 123 -7.63 40.01 1.47
C GLY A 123 -7.87 39.45 0.06
N LYS A 124 -6.79 39.14 -0.65
CA LYS A 124 -6.80 38.62 -2.03
C LYS A 124 -5.68 37.60 -2.22
N THR A 125 -5.99 36.46 -2.85
CA THR A 125 -5.04 35.39 -3.20
C THR A 125 -5.34 34.87 -4.61
N LEU A 126 -4.31 34.53 -5.38
CA LEU A 126 -4.41 33.85 -6.67
C LEU A 126 -4.03 32.38 -6.51
N VAL A 127 -4.83 31.46 -7.06
CA VAL A 127 -4.62 30.00 -6.95
C VAL A 127 -4.53 29.37 -8.35
N PRO A 128 -3.37 28.81 -8.77
CA PRO A 128 -3.22 28.21 -10.10
C PRO A 128 -4.13 27.00 -10.35
N LEU A 129 -4.93 27.04 -11.43
CA LEU A 129 -5.91 25.98 -11.75
C LEU A 129 -5.22 24.66 -12.13
N ARG A 130 -4.04 24.71 -12.75
CA ARG A 130 -3.25 23.54 -13.18
C ARG A 130 -3.08 22.46 -12.11
N THR A 131 -2.87 22.85 -10.85
CA THR A 131 -2.68 21.92 -9.72
C THR A 131 -3.92 21.08 -9.39
N ALA A 132 -5.12 21.57 -9.74
CA ALA A 132 -6.38 20.86 -9.56
C ALA A 132 -6.75 20.03 -10.80
N LEU A 133 -6.49 20.53 -12.01
CA LEU A 133 -6.75 19.82 -13.27
C LEU A 133 -6.01 18.46 -13.32
N LEU A 134 -4.76 18.45 -12.85
CA LEU A 134 -3.87 17.29 -12.85
C LEU A 134 -3.85 16.53 -11.50
N GLY A 135 -4.84 16.79 -10.62
CA GLY A 135 -5.28 15.82 -9.62
C GLY A 135 -4.56 15.73 -8.26
N GLN A 136 -3.50 16.50 -7.98
CA GLN A 136 -2.68 16.30 -6.76
C GLN A 136 -3.47 16.47 -5.45
N LYS A 137 -4.36 17.46 -5.36
CA LYS A 137 -5.23 17.71 -4.19
C LYS A 137 -6.56 18.30 -4.65
N GLN A 138 -7.63 17.50 -4.58
CA GLN A 138 -9.00 17.99 -4.82
C GLN A 138 -9.40 19.08 -3.82
N ARG A 139 -9.00 18.93 -2.54
CA ARG A 139 -9.20 19.94 -1.50
C ARG A 139 -7.89 20.64 -1.15
N GLN A 140 -7.90 21.96 -1.24
CA GLN A 140 -6.77 22.83 -0.93
C GLN A 140 -7.20 23.86 0.11
N GLN A 141 -6.35 24.10 1.11
CA GLN A 141 -6.58 25.14 2.11
C GLN A 141 -5.84 26.41 1.71
N VAL A 142 -6.60 27.45 1.37
CA VAL A 142 -6.07 28.71 0.84
C VAL A 142 -6.09 29.77 1.93
N ALA A 143 -4.91 30.23 2.33
CA ALA A 143 -4.79 31.34 3.27
C ALA A 143 -4.96 32.69 2.58
N LEU A 144 -5.67 33.59 3.26
CA LEU A 144 -5.86 35.00 2.94
C LEU A 144 -5.37 35.81 4.14
N ALA A 145 -4.28 36.56 3.96
CA ALA A 145 -3.81 37.51 4.96
C ALA A 145 -4.72 38.74 4.99
N SER A 146 -5.04 39.23 6.18
CA SER A 146 -5.86 40.43 6.44
C SER A 146 -5.26 41.19 7.62
N SER A 147 -5.62 42.47 7.80
CA SER A 147 -5.10 43.35 8.86
C SER A 147 -5.55 43.02 10.30
N GLY A 148 -6.03 41.80 10.56
CA GLY A 148 -6.63 41.39 11.84
C GLY A 148 -6.87 39.88 11.96
N GLY A 149 -5.89 39.08 11.57
CA GLY A 149 -5.97 37.61 11.48
C GLY A 149 -5.87 37.08 10.05
N THR A 150 -5.54 35.80 9.93
CA THR A 150 -5.60 35.07 8.66
C THR A 150 -6.95 34.36 8.51
N PHE A 151 -7.43 34.28 7.28
CA PHE A 151 -8.63 33.53 6.91
C PHE A 151 -8.22 32.34 6.05
N VAL A 152 -8.65 31.13 6.39
CA VAL A 152 -8.35 29.92 5.62
C VAL A 152 -9.64 29.40 4.98
N LEU A 153 -9.64 29.31 3.65
CA LEU A 153 -10.72 28.77 2.83
C LEU A 153 -10.45 27.31 2.44
N ASP A 154 -11.45 26.44 2.62
CA ASP A 154 -11.46 25.11 2.00
C ASP A 154 -11.95 25.22 0.55
N LEU A 155 -11.01 25.32 -0.40
CA LEU A 155 -11.26 25.26 -1.84
C LEU A 155 -11.31 23.80 -2.31
N ASP A 156 -12.31 23.45 -3.12
CA ASP A 156 -12.48 22.11 -3.71
C ASP A 156 -12.83 22.25 -5.20
N VAL A 157 -11.95 21.79 -6.08
CA VAL A 157 -12.04 21.94 -7.55
C VAL A 157 -12.07 20.57 -8.23
N GLN A 158 -13.08 20.35 -9.07
CA GLN A 158 -13.45 19.03 -9.59
C GLN A 158 -13.73 19.05 -11.08
N CYS A 159 -12.96 18.29 -11.87
CA CYS A 159 -13.18 18.11 -13.30
C CYS A 159 -14.27 17.06 -13.57
N ASP A 160 -15.07 17.24 -14.64
CA ASP A 160 -15.87 16.15 -15.17
C ASP A 160 -15.00 15.09 -15.86
N VAL A 161 -15.54 13.87 -16.03
CA VAL A 161 -14.77 12.72 -16.55
C VAL A 161 -14.20 13.00 -17.94
N ALA A 162 -14.91 13.73 -18.80
CA ALA A 162 -14.44 14.07 -20.15
C ALA A 162 -13.18 14.97 -20.12
N LEU A 163 -13.19 16.02 -19.30
CA LEU A 163 -12.00 16.88 -19.11
C LEU A 163 -10.85 16.09 -18.45
N ALA A 164 -11.17 15.26 -17.46
CA ALA A 164 -10.18 14.55 -16.65
C ALA A 164 -9.55 13.32 -17.33
N ASP A 165 -10.22 12.74 -18.34
CA ASP A 165 -9.67 11.67 -19.18
C ASP A 165 -8.94 12.25 -20.42
N PHE A 166 -9.28 13.45 -20.90
CA PHE A 166 -8.55 14.14 -21.99
C PHE A 166 -7.17 14.67 -21.56
N ILE A 167 -7.03 15.06 -20.29
CA ILE A 167 -5.76 15.52 -19.69
C ILE A 167 -4.93 14.33 -19.14
N LEU A 168 -5.44 13.09 -19.24
CA LEU A 168 -4.78 11.90 -18.71
C LEU A 168 -3.38 11.69 -19.29
N GLY A 169 -2.41 11.38 -18.42
CA GLY A 169 -1.01 11.17 -18.82
C GLY A 169 -0.26 12.43 -19.24
N ALA A 170 -0.88 13.62 -19.24
CA ALA A 170 -0.21 14.87 -19.57
C ALA A 170 0.80 15.31 -18.48
N ARG A 171 1.73 16.19 -18.87
CA ARG A 171 2.72 16.82 -17.97
C ARG A 171 2.75 18.32 -18.22
N VAL A 172 2.98 19.11 -17.17
CA VAL A 172 3.25 20.54 -17.30
C VAL A 172 4.69 20.80 -16.89
N LEU A 173 5.47 21.34 -17.81
CA LEU A 173 6.78 21.93 -17.51
C LEU A 173 6.55 23.38 -17.10
N GLU A 174 6.94 23.71 -15.88
CA GLU A 174 6.84 25.04 -15.29
C GLU A 174 8.25 25.65 -15.15
N LEU A 175 8.45 26.86 -15.65
CA LEU A 175 9.64 27.68 -15.36
C LEU A 175 9.20 28.86 -14.49
N GLN A 176 9.70 28.92 -13.26
CA GLN A 176 9.30 29.96 -12.29
C GLN A 176 10.23 31.18 -12.40
N SER A 177 9.93 32.24 -11.66
CA SER A 177 10.50 33.58 -11.86
C SER A 177 12.04 33.58 -11.97
N PRO A 178 12.62 33.98 -13.12
CA PRO A 178 14.07 34.01 -13.29
C PRO A 178 14.77 35.00 -12.36
N CYS A 179 16.02 34.69 -12.01
CA CYS A 179 16.96 35.65 -11.44
C CYS A 179 18.33 35.58 -12.14
N VAL A 180 19.04 36.71 -12.17
CA VAL A 180 20.39 36.82 -12.73
C VAL A 180 21.35 37.21 -11.62
N GLY A 181 22.31 36.34 -11.32
CA GLY A 181 23.32 36.52 -10.27
C GLY A 181 24.67 37.00 -10.83
N ASN A 182 25.55 37.47 -9.94
CA ASN A 182 26.92 37.90 -10.21
C ASN A 182 27.03 38.92 -11.37
N LEU A 183 26.26 40.02 -11.28
CA LEU A 183 26.24 41.06 -12.31
C LEU A 183 27.58 41.81 -12.44
N PRO A 184 28.03 42.17 -13.66
CA PRO A 184 29.17 43.07 -13.86
C PRO A 184 28.96 44.44 -13.19
N ALA A 185 30.05 45.12 -12.80
CA ALA A 185 29.97 46.47 -12.22
C ALA A 185 29.34 47.52 -13.17
N GLU A 186 29.40 47.29 -14.49
CA GLU A 186 28.74 48.11 -15.52
C GLU A 186 27.22 47.85 -15.63
N TRP A 187 26.72 46.83 -14.92
CA TRP A 187 25.32 46.41 -14.86
C TRP A 187 24.67 46.72 -13.50
N THR A 188 25.44 47.19 -12.52
CA THR A 188 24.99 47.67 -11.20
C THR A 188 25.03 49.21 -11.12
N PHE A 189 24.83 49.79 -9.93
CA PHE A 189 24.94 51.25 -9.70
C PHE A 189 26.34 51.62 -9.15
N PRO A 190 27.26 52.18 -9.97
CA PRO A 190 28.68 52.33 -9.60
C PRO A 190 28.97 53.43 -8.55
N ASN A 191 28.00 54.28 -8.23
CA ASN A 191 28.16 55.39 -7.28
C ASN A 191 27.59 55.08 -5.87
N CYS A 192 27.18 53.85 -5.60
CA CYS A 192 26.54 53.46 -4.34
C CYS A 192 27.58 53.09 -3.27
N MET A 193 27.57 53.77 -2.12
CA MET A 193 28.64 53.67 -1.11
C MET A 193 28.22 52.94 0.17
N SER A 194 26.92 52.71 0.35
CA SER A 194 26.32 52.02 1.49
C SER A 194 25.19 51.05 1.09
N ASN A 195 24.89 50.11 1.99
CA ASN A 195 23.79 49.15 1.80
C ASN A 195 22.40 49.82 1.85
N GLU A 196 22.25 50.92 2.58
CA GLU A 196 20.97 51.63 2.71
C GLU A 196 20.62 52.41 1.44
N GLU A 197 21.61 53.08 0.82
CA GLU A 197 21.45 53.70 -0.51
C GLU A 197 21.05 52.65 -1.56
N ALA A 198 21.70 51.48 -1.56
CA ALA A 198 21.41 50.41 -2.52
C ALA A 198 19.95 49.92 -2.41
N LEU A 199 19.45 49.75 -1.18
CA LEU A 199 18.06 49.35 -0.92
C LEU A 199 17.07 50.46 -1.29
N GLN A 200 17.40 51.74 -1.04
CA GLN A 200 16.57 52.88 -1.44
C GLN A 200 16.47 53.01 -2.97
N ILE A 201 17.58 52.86 -3.69
CA ILE A 201 17.62 52.88 -5.17
C ILE A 201 16.80 51.71 -5.74
N CYS A 202 16.86 50.53 -5.14
CA CYS A 202 16.05 49.39 -5.57
C CYS A 202 14.54 49.61 -5.35
N ALA A 203 14.15 50.29 -4.25
CA ALA A 203 12.77 50.56 -3.89
C ALA A 203 12.15 51.75 -4.64
N ALA A 204 12.95 52.75 -5.04
CA ALA A 204 12.50 53.93 -5.77
C ALA A 204 12.34 53.62 -7.27
N ALA A 205 11.09 53.45 -7.72
CA ALA A 205 10.76 53.13 -9.11
C ALA A 205 11.35 54.13 -10.13
N ASP A 206 11.44 55.41 -9.76
CA ASP A 206 12.00 56.49 -10.60
C ASP A 206 13.54 56.46 -10.71
N GLN A 207 14.22 55.71 -9.83
CA GLN A 207 15.69 55.58 -9.81
C GLN A 207 16.16 54.27 -10.43
N ASN A 208 15.36 53.20 -10.33
CA ASN A 208 15.65 51.88 -10.91
C ASN A 208 15.24 51.80 -12.39
N THR A 209 15.98 52.51 -13.25
CA THR A 209 15.71 52.66 -14.70
C THR A 209 16.09 51.44 -15.55
N ALA A 210 16.92 50.54 -15.02
CA ALA A 210 17.40 49.36 -15.75
C ALA A 210 16.28 48.31 -15.90
N CYS A 211 15.89 48.05 -17.15
CA CYS A 211 14.81 47.12 -17.48
C CYS A 211 15.37 45.88 -18.17
N TYR A 212 14.91 44.70 -17.73
CA TYR A 212 15.34 43.42 -18.28
C TYR A 212 14.14 42.64 -18.85
N GLU A 213 14.33 42.09 -20.04
CA GLU A 213 13.43 41.18 -20.72
C GLU A 213 14.15 39.86 -21.02
N LEU A 214 13.44 38.74 -21.02
CA LEU A 214 14.02 37.40 -21.16
C LEU A 214 13.19 36.56 -22.11
N ASP A 215 13.76 36.22 -23.27
CA ASP A 215 13.15 35.31 -24.23
C ASP A 215 13.64 33.88 -23.95
N ILE A 216 12.72 32.90 -23.91
CA ILE A 216 13.03 31.47 -23.77
C ILE A 216 12.34 30.69 -24.88
N THR A 217 13.07 29.77 -25.52
CA THR A 217 12.61 29.03 -26.72
C THR A 217 12.21 27.59 -26.39
N LEU A 218 10.93 27.33 -26.12
CA LEU A 218 10.44 26.00 -25.71
C LEU A 218 9.89 25.19 -26.92
N PRO A 219 10.12 23.87 -26.99
CA PRO A 219 9.74 23.07 -28.14
C PRO A 219 8.24 22.75 -28.19
N GLN A 220 7.59 23.01 -29.33
CA GLN A 220 6.24 22.51 -29.65
C GLN A 220 6.32 21.07 -30.17
N LEU A 221 5.99 20.09 -29.32
CA LEU A 221 6.08 18.67 -29.65
C LEU A 221 4.73 18.12 -30.17
N GLY A 222 4.26 18.68 -31.29
CA GLY A 222 2.97 18.37 -31.91
C GLY A 222 2.98 17.19 -32.90
N ALA A 223 1.82 16.61 -33.18
CA ALA A 223 1.67 15.49 -34.13
C ALA A 223 1.51 15.95 -35.60
N LYS A 224 2.25 16.99 -36.04
CA LYS A 224 2.08 17.63 -37.36
C LYS A 224 3.22 17.41 -38.38
N ASP A 225 4.10 16.47 -38.13
CA ASP A 225 5.12 16.05 -39.10
C ASP A 225 4.60 14.90 -39.97
N GLY A 226 4.10 15.26 -41.15
CA GLY A 226 3.51 14.33 -42.12
C GLY A 226 3.28 14.93 -43.51
N ALA A 227 4.03 15.98 -43.86
CA ALA A 227 3.90 16.72 -45.13
C ALA A 227 5.21 17.44 -45.50
N ALA A 228 6.32 16.69 -45.61
CA ALA A 228 7.64 17.22 -45.97
C ALA A 228 8.44 16.30 -46.91
N ASP A 229 7.74 15.59 -47.80
CA ASP A 229 8.38 15.07 -49.02
C ASP A 229 8.59 16.22 -50.03
N ASP A 230 9.67 16.11 -50.81
CA ASP A 230 9.99 16.87 -52.02
C ASP A 230 10.27 18.40 -51.90
N ALA A 231 11.49 18.74 -51.47
CA ALA A 231 12.37 19.67 -52.21
C ALA A 231 13.80 19.72 -51.62
N GLY A 232 14.78 19.17 -52.33
CA GLY A 232 16.18 19.22 -51.89
C GLY A 232 16.83 20.60 -52.02
N ARG A 233 17.24 21.20 -50.89
CA ARG A 233 18.27 22.26 -50.81
C ARG A 233 19.15 22.07 -49.58
N GLU A 234 20.45 21.93 -49.81
CA GLU A 234 21.46 22.01 -48.76
C GLU A 234 21.74 23.48 -48.45
N GLU A 235 21.36 23.98 -47.27
CA GLU A 235 22.05 25.07 -46.55
C GLU A 235 21.38 25.30 -45.17
N GLY A 236 22.14 25.11 -44.09
CA GLY A 236 21.69 25.32 -42.71
C GLY A 236 21.02 24.10 -42.07
N ALA A 237 21.51 23.70 -40.89
CA ALA A 237 20.91 22.61 -40.10
C ALA A 237 19.70 23.15 -39.31
N ALA A 238 18.51 23.08 -39.92
CA ALA A 238 17.25 23.27 -39.19
C ALA A 238 17.01 22.07 -38.27
N SER A 239 16.68 22.34 -37.00
CA SER A 239 16.30 21.32 -36.03
C SER A 239 14.92 20.73 -36.38
N PRO A 240 14.67 19.44 -36.09
CA PRO A 240 13.40 18.77 -36.40
C PRO A 240 12.26 19.14 -35.42
N TYR A 241 12.41 20.22 -34.66
CA TYR A 241 11.49 20.65 -33.62
C TYR A 241 11.07 22.10 -33.90
N GLN A 242 9.77 22.37 -33.87
CA GLN A 242 9.24 23.74 -33.86
C GLN A 242 9.43 24.33 -32.45
N PHE A 243 9.75 25.63 -32.34
CA PHE A 243 9.96 26.31 -31.06
C PHE A 243 9.09 27.55 -30.92
N ASP A 244 8.49 27.74 -29.75
CA ASP A 244 7.82 28.98 -29.35
C ASP A 244 8.79 29.88 -28.56
N VAL A 245 8.84 31.16 -28.92
CA VAL A 245 9.60 32.18 -28.19
C VAL A 245 8.69 32.87 -27.17
N THR A 246 8.89 32.57 -25.88
CA THR A 246 8.13 33.19 -24.79
C THR A 246 8.92 34.34 -24.17
N THR A 247 8.38 35.55 -24.16
CA THR A 247 9.07 36.77 -23.70
C THR A 247 8.60 37.19 -22.30
N LEU A 248 9.44 37.02 -21.28
CA LEU A 248 9.21 37.55 -19.94
C LEU A 248 9.70 39.00 -19.83
N LYS A 249 8.93 39.88 -19.20
CA LYS A 249 9.24 41.32 -19.07
C LYS A 249 9.22 41.76 -17.60
N GLY A 250 9.85 42.89 -17.32
CA GLY A 250 9.80 43.56 -16.01
C GLY A 250 10.82 43.08 -14.99
N GLY A 251 11.92 42.44 -15.42
CA GLY A 251 13.06 42.20 -14.53
C GLY A 251 13.71 43.52 -14.11
N LYS A 252 13.95 43.70 -12.80
CA LYS A 252 14.58 44.91 -12.22
C LYS A 252 15.76 44.56 -11.33
N LEU A 253 16.65 45.53 -11.12
CA LEU A 253 17.79 45.39 -10.20
C LEU A 253 17.29 45.30 -8.75
N CYS A 254 17.93 44.42 -7.97
CA CYS A 254 17.72 44.19 -6.56
C CYS A 254 19.08 43.99 -5.86
N PHE A 255 19.21 44.51 -4.64
CA PHE A 255 20.41 44.36 -3.81
C PHE A 255 20.08 43.57 -2.53
N GLN A 256 20.96 42.64 -2.13
CA GLN A 256 20.81 41.84 -0.92
C GLN A 256 22.06 41.96 -0.03
N PRO A 257 21.98 42.58 1.16
CA PRO A 257 23.13 42.79 2.04
C PRO A 257 23.61 41.48 2.70
N THR A 258 24.92 41.34 2.89
CA THR A 258 25.53 40.18 3.55
C THR A 258 25.53 40.33 5.07
N LEU A 259 24.67 39.54 5.74
CA LEU A 259 24.62 39.47 7.20
C LEU A 259 25.79 38.63 7.75
N ASN A 260 26.79 39.30 8.34
CA ASN A 260 27.90 38.65 9.02
C ASN A 260 27.45 37.99 10.35
N GLY A 261 27.40 36.65 10.39
CA GLY A 261 27.47 35.89 11.65
C GLY A 261 26.34 34.91 11.94
N SER A 262 26.53 33.67 11.50
CA SER A 262 26.04 32.42 12.14
C SER A 262 24.59 32.31 12.64
N GLY A 263 23.78 31.56 11.90
CA GLY A 263 22.99 30.47 12.50
C GLY A 263 21.47 30.67 12.62
N LYS A 264 20.74 29.76 11.95
CA LYS A 264 19.29 29.51 12.03
C LYS A 264 18.40 30.65 11.56
N GLU A 265 17.87 30.49 10.35
CA GLU A 265 16.64 31.17 9.95
C GLU A 265 15.52 30.86 10.95
N LYS A 266 14.95 31.91 11.52
CA LYS A 266 13.63 31.88 12.14
C LYS A 266 12.85 33.12 11.70
N SER A 267 11.64 32.86 11.25
CA SER A 267 10.61 33.85 10.95
C SER A 267 10.31 34.79 12.12
N THR A 268 10.18 36.09 11.86
CA THR A 268 9.16 36.95 12.50
C THR A 268 8.91 38.22 11.69
N HIS A 269 7.65 38.68 11.66
CA HIS A 269 7.27 40.02 11.24
C HIS A 269 7.51 41.04 12.37
N ALA A 270 7.80 42.31 12.06
CA ALA A 270 7.34 43.52 12.77
C ALA A 270 7.81 44.78 12.01
N VAL A 271 6.90 45.58 11.43
CA VAL A 271 6.31 46.82 12.00
C VAL A 271 7.25 48.04 11.99
N VAL A 272 6.82 49.09 11.28
CA VAL A 272 7.44 50.42 11.22
C VAL A 272 7.05 51.26 12.45
N ALA A 273 8.00 52.01 13.01
CA ALA A 273 7.74 53.09 13.97
C ALA A 273 8.48 54.36 13.55
N GLN A 274 7.87 55.53 13.75
CA GLN A 274 8.43 56.84 13.40
C GLN A 274 9.09 57.54 14.61
N PRO A 275 9.98 58.54 14.39
CA PRO A 275 10.90 59.07 15.40
C PRO A 275 10.37 60.32 16.12
N PRO A 276 11.14 60.82 17.10
CA PRO A 276 11.32 62.26 17.30
C PRO A 276 12.79 62.70 17.27
N ALA A 277 13.02 64.01 17.14
CA ALA A 277 14.33 64.68 17.22
C ALA A 277 14.76 64.92 18.70
N SER A 278 15.84 65.60 19.09
CA SER A 278 16.79 66.54 18.44
C SER A 278 18.01 66.77 19.35
N GLY A 279 19.17 67.25 18.86
CA GLY A 279 20.13 67.98 19.70
C GLY A 279 21.61 67.93 19.29
N ASP A 280 22.16 69.14 19.08
CA ASP A 280 23.50 69.65 19.45
C ASP A 280 24.81 69.01 18.91
N GLU A 281 25.47 69.80 18.03
CA GLU A 281 26.89 70.22 18.01
C GLU A 281 27.81 69.80 19.18
N GLN A 282 29.13 69.58 19.04
CA GLN A 282 30.15 69.75 17.96
C GLN A 282 31.29 68.70 18.22
N GLN A 283 32.53 68.65 17.68
CA GLN A 283 33.46 69.54 16.94
C GLN A 283 34.57 68.67 16.25
N GLU A 284 35.25 69.16 15.20
CA GLU A 284 36.56 68.66 14.64
C GLU A 284 36.63 67.19 14.09
N GLU A 285 37.50 66.78 13.15
CA GLU A 285 38.46 67.44 12.23
C GLU A 285 38.55 66.69 10.87
N ARG A 286 39.43 67.08 9.93
CA ARG A 286 39.53 66.57 8.54
C ARG A 286 40.51 65.36 8.38
N PRO A 287 40.64 64.73 7.19
CA PRO A 287 39.61 64.10 6.36
C PRO A 287 40.00 62.64 5.96
N ALA A 288 39.05 61.71 5.90
CA ALA A 288 39.27 60.37 5.36
C ALA A 288 38.63 60.20 3.96
N SER A 289 39.31 59.46 3.07
CA SER A 289 38.70 58.97 1.83
C SER A 289 37.51 58.05 2.15
N PRO A 290 36.38 58.13 1.42
CA PRO A 290 35.19 57.35 1.75
C PRO A 290 35.47 55.85 1.55
N ILE A 291 35.55 55.13 2.68
CA ILE A 291 35.63 53.66 2.69
C ILE A 291 34.24 53.16 2.28
N SER A 292 34.15 52.40 1.19
CA SER A 292 32.88 51.78 0.80
C SER A 292 32.44 50.81 1.89
N THR A 293 31.19 50.95 2.32
CA THR A 293 30.54 50.05 3.28
C THR A 293 29.63 49.02 2.59
N LEU A 294 29.58 49.07 1.26
CA LEU A 294 28.78 48.19 0.43
C LEU A 294 29.20 46.72 0.64
N SER A 295 28.29 45.94 1.20
CA SER A 295 28.48 44.57 1.65
C SER A 295 27.21 43.79 1.34
N GLY A 296 27.14 43.26 0.12
CA GLY A 296 25.97 42.61 -0.43
C GLY A 296 26.10 42.35 -1.93
N GLU A 297 25.16 41.57 -2.47
CA GLU A 297 25.15 41.13 -3.87
C GLU A 297 24.05 41.82 -4.67
N TRP A 298 24.37 42.18 -5.91
CA TRP A 298 23.40 42.69 -6.89
C TRP A 298 22.87 41.55 -7.75
N SER A 299 21.55 41.51 -7.93
CA SER A 299 20.85 40.54 -8.78
C SER A 299 19.76 41.22 -9.62
N VAL A 300 19.43 40.66 -10.78
CA VAL A 300 18.15 40.98 -11.45
C VAL A 300 17.11 39.99 -10.94
N ARG A 301 15.92 40.47 -10.58
CA ARG A 301 14.78 39.61 -10.23
C ARG A 301 13.57 40.00 -11.07
N PHE A 302 12.89 38.99 -11.61
CA PHE A 302 11.61 39.16 -12.30
C PHE A 302 10.45 39.06 -11.28
N PRO A 303 9.25 39.60 -11.58
CA PRO A 303 8.12 39.55 -10.65
C PRO A 303 7.76 38.10 -10.31
N GLY A 304 7.46 37.80 -9.04
CA GLY A 304 7.10 36.43 -8.60
C GLY A 304 5.82 35.86 -9.22
N THR A 305 5.05 36.68 -9.95
CA THR A 305 3.92 36.27 -10.79
C THR A 305 4.32 35.79 -12.18
N THR A 306 5.58 35.98 -12.60
CA THR A 306 6.11 35.48 -13.88
C THR A 306 6.43 34.00 -13.77
N VAL A 307 5.54 33.19 -14.36
CA VAL A 307 5.67 31.74 -14.44
C VAL A 307 5.30 31.32 -15.86
N LEU A 308 6.23 30.68 -16.57
CA LEU A 308 5.93 30.00 -17.83
C LEU A 308 5.40 28.60 -17.51
N SER A 309 4.35 28.17 -18.20
CA SER A 309 3.85 26.80 -18.09
C SER A 309 3.44 26.28 -19.47
N VAL A 310 3.94 25.09 -19.83
CA VAL A 310 3.68 24.43 -21.11
C VAL A 310 3.14 23.03 -20.85
N LEU A 311 1.96 22.74 -21.38
CA LEU A 311 1.30 21.45 -21.32
C LEU A 311 1.77 20.54 -22.46
N TYR A 312 2.32 19.38 -22.10
CA TYR A 312 2.62 18.29 -23.02
C TYR A 312 1.62 17.15 -22.79
N PHE A 313 0.84 16.81 -23.81
CA PHE A 313 -0.06 15.66 -23.78
C PHE A 313 0.73 14.34 -23.79
N LYS A 314 0.11 13.23 -23.35
CA LYS A 314 0.72 11.89 -23.27
C LYS A 314 1.61 11.53 -24.46
N SER A 315 1.11 11.70 -25.70
CA SER A 315 1.83 11.42 -26.96
C SER A 315 3.06 12.32 -27.25
N SER A 316 3.22 13.39 -26.48
CA SER A 316 4.28 14.39 -26.58
C SER A 316 5.26 14.32 -25.40
N VAL A 317 4.93 13.62 -24.31
CA VAL A 317 5.81 13.44 -23.15
C VAL A 317 6.99 12.53 -23.51
N GLU A 318 6.75 11.47 -24.27
CA GLU A 318 7.82 10.58 -24.78
C GLU A 318 8.82 11.37 -25.64
N ARG A 319 8.31 12.20 -26.56
CA ARG A 319 9.14 13.10 -27.39
C ARG A 319 9.87 14.17 -26.57
N LEU A 320 9.32 14.60 -25.43
CA LEU A 320 9.99 15.54 -24.53
C LEU A 320 11.17 14.85 -23.84
N VAL A 321 11.03 13.59 -23.45
CA VAL A 321 12.12 12.76 -22.91
C VAL A 321 13.20 12.55 -23.98
N GLU A 322 12.82 12.23 -25.23
CA GLU A 322 13.76 12.12 -26.36
C GLU A 322 14.51 13.44 -26.63
N PHE A 323 13.80 14.57 -26.70
CA PHE A 323 14.37 15.90 -26.87
C PHE A 323 15.39 16.22 -25.76
N LEU A 324 15.01 16.02 -24.49
CA LEU A 324 15.87 16.27 -23.33
C LEU A 324 17.08 15.32 -23.28
N ALA A 325 16.97 14.10 -23.81
CA ALA A 325 18.09 13.17 -23.88
C ALA A 325 19.11 13.55 -24.97
N VAL A 326 18.64 14.08 -26.11
CA VAL A 326 19.46 14.39 -27.29
C VAL A 326 20.01 15.82 -27.25
N GLU A 327 19.13 16.83 -27.21
CA GLU A 327 19.52 18.25 -27.27
C GLU A 327 20.01 18.78 -25.92
N LYS A 328 19.45 18.23 -24.82
CA LYS A 328 19.75 18.54 -23.40
C LYS A 328 19.48 19.97 -22.94
N HIS A 329 19.49 20.96 -23.83
CA HIS A 329 19.34 22.37 -23.48
C HIS A 329 18.22 23.09 -24.24
N VAL A 330 17.68 24.11 -23.58
CA VAL A 330 16.76 25.11 -24.12
C VAL A 330 17.52 26.43 -24.30
N GLY A 331 17.36 27.06 -25.45
CA GLY A 331 17.93 28.38 -25.74
C GLY A 331 17.15 29.52 -25.08
N GLY A 332 17.86 30.62 -24.82
CA GLY A 332 17.23 31.88 -24.40
C GLY A 332 18.12 33.10 -24.66
N VAL A 333 17.49 34.28 -24.62
CA VAL A 333 18.15 35.58 -24.82
C VAL A 333 17.69 36.56 -23.75
N LEU A 334 18.63 37.05 -22.93
CA LEU A 334 18.41 38.15 -22.00
C LEU A 334 18.64 39.48 -22.73
N ARG A 335 17.66 40.38 -22.70
CA ARG A 335 17.80 41.77 -23.19
C ARG A 335 17.81 42.75 -22.02
N ARG A 336 18.74 43.70 -22.01
CA ARG A 336 18.82 44.85 -21.08
C ARG A 336 18.54 46.15 -21.85
N SER A 337 17.68 47.00 -21.32
CA SER A 337 17.50 48.39 -21.78
C SER A 337 17.73 49.42 -20.66
N THR A 338 18.13 50.62 -21.06
CA THR A 338 18.40 51.79 -20.20
C THR A 338 17.14 52.59 -19.84
N THR A 339 16.02 52.29 -20.51
CA THR A 339 14.72 52.96 -20.38
C THR A 339 13.58 51.94 -20.55
N ASP A 340 12.40 52.28 -20.01
CA ASP A 340 11.23 51.41 -19.94
C ASP A 340 10.51 51.34 -21.30
N ASN A 341 10.63 50.19 -21.98
CA ASN A 341 10.64 50.14 -23.45
C ASN A 341 9.27 49.83 -24.08
N SER A 342 8.25 50.60 -23.71
CA SER A 342 6.85 50.42 -24.19
C SER A 342 6.64 50.57 -25.71
N SER A 343 7.65 51.06 -26.45
CA SER A 343 7.61 51.27 -27.90
C SER A 343 8.45 50.28 -28.72
N GLY A 344 9.27 49.44 -28.07
CA GLY A 344 10.16 48.47 -28.72
C GLY A 344 11.39 49.07 -29.44
N LYS A 345 11.67 50.37 -29.30
CA LYS A 345 12.69 51.11 -30.07
C LYS A 345 13.90 51.55 -29.25
N ALA A 346 14.38 50.68 -28.35
CA ALA A 346 15.61 50.92 -27.61
C ALA A 346 16.83 50.69 -28.52
N ILE A 347 17.57 51.76 -28.79
CA ILE A 347 18.81 51.72 -29.58
C ILE A 347 19.95 51.11 -28.76
N ASP A 348 19.99 51.40 -27.45
CA ASP A 348 21.06 51.02 -26.52
C ASP A 348 20.92 49.58 -25.97
N ALA A 349 20.20 48.68 -26.65
CA ALA A 349 19.79 47.40 -26.06
C ALA A 349 20.89 46.32 -26.09
N ILE A 350 21.18 45.83 -24.88
CA ILE A 350 22.03 44.72 -24.43
C ILE A 350 21.50 43.29 -24.66
N SER A 351 21.74 42.57 -25.77
CA SER A 351 21.35 41.14 -25.87
C SER A 351 22.48 40.18 -25.46
N ALA A 352 22.16 39.16 -24.66
CA ALA A 352 23.07 38.07 -24.26
C ALA A 352 22.38 36.71 -24.37
N GLU A 353 23.02 35.75 -25.03
CA GLU A 353 22.51 34.38 -25.19
C GLU A 353 22.81 33.51 -23.97
N PHE A 354 21.98 32.50 -23.72
CA PHE A 354 22.25 31.46 -22.73
C PHE A 354 21.61 30.13 -23.15
N ARG A 355 22.02 29.04 -22.48
CA ARG A 355 21.49 27.69 -22.69
C ARG A 355 21.17 27.06 -21.33
N LEU A 356 19.90 26.82 -21.06
CA LEU A 356 19.41 26.12 -19.88
C LEU A 356 19.51 24.62 -20.13
N TYR A 357 20.41 23.92 -19.44
CA TYR A 357 20.41 22.46 -19.44
C TYR A 357 19.26 21.96 -18.57
N LEU A 358 18.48 21.01 -19.10
CA LEU A 358 17.27 20.46 -18.48
C LEU A 358 17.32 18.92 -18.40
N ASP A 359 18.45 18.31 -18.75
CA ASP A 359 18.65 16.85 -18.71
C ASP A 359 18.61 16.28 -17.28
N ASP A 360 18.85 17.09 -16.24
CA ASP A 360 18.60 16.70 -14.84
C ASP A 360 17.13 16.33 -14.56
N LEU A 361 16.15 16.82 -15.35
CA LEU A 361 14.73 16.39 -15.25
C LEU A 361 14.49 14.93 -15.69
N LEU A 362 15.47 14.30 -16.33
CA LEU A 362 15.45 12.87 -16.67
C LEU A 362 16.00 11.98 -15.55
N THR A 363 16.52 12.56 -14.46
CA THR A 363 16.97 11.76 -13.30
C THR A 363 15.75 11.14 -12.59
N PRO A 364 15.75 9.82 -12.30
CA PRO A 364 14.57 9.13 -11.79
C PRO A 364 14.03 9.73 -10.48
N GLY A 365 12.74 10.06 -10.46
CA GLY A 365 12.08 10.68 -9.30
C GLY A 365 12.13 12.21 -9.26
N THR A 366 12.99 12.86 -10.05
CA THR A 366 13.18 14.32 -10.00
C THR A 366 12.03 15.08 -10.62
N THR A 367 11.35 15.89 -9.81
CA THR A 367 10.28 16.80 -10.23
C THR A 367 10.72 18.26 -10.31
N LYS A 368 11.85 18.66 -9.70
CA LYS A 368 12.30 20.06 -9.65
C LYS A 368 13.81 20.18 -9.70
N ILE A 369 14.31 21.10 -10.52
CA ILE A 369 15.74 21.43 -10.67
C ILE A 369 15.97 22.95 -10.65
N LEU A 370 17.22 23.36 -10.41
CA LEU A 370 17.68 24.76 -10.45
C LEU A 370 18.86 24.90 -11.44
N PRO A 371 18.62 24.81 -12.77
CA PRO A 371 19.65 25.01 -13.77
C PRO A 371 20.25 26.41 -13.69
N LYS A 372 21.58 26.47 -13.73
CA LYS A 372 22.37 27.71 -13.78
C LYS A 372 23.04 27.83 -15.13
N ALA A 373 22.63 28.81 -15.94
CA ALA A 373 23.16 29.03 -17.28
C ALA A 373 24.07 30.27 -17.30
N PRO A 374 25.37 30.14 -17.64
CA PRO A 374 26.24 31.31 -17.81
C PRO A 374 25.84 32.09 -19.07
N LEU A 375 25.94 33.41 -19.02
CA LEU A 375 25.73 34.28 -20.18
C LEU A 375 26.83 34.05 -21.23
N ARG A 376 26.45 34.10 -22.51
CA ARG A 376 27.30 33.90 -23.68
C ARG A 376 27.03 35.01 -24.71
N ALA A 377 28.04 35.34 -25.52
CA ALA A 377 27.94 36.22 -26.69
C ALA A 377 27.09 37.48 -26.47
N ILE A 378 27.56 38.41 -25.62
CA ILE A 378 26.89 39.70 -25.44
C ILE A 378 27.06 40.51 -26.73
N SER A 379 25.95 40.95 -27.32
CA SER A 379 25.87 41.56 -28.64
C SER A 379 24.89 42.74 -28.66
N PRO A 380 25.21 43.86 -29.34
CA PRO A 380 24.31 44.99 -29.48
C PRO A 380 23.19 44.68 -30.49
N VAL A 381 22.16 45.53 -30.49
CA VAL A 381 21.04 45.51 -31.47
C VAL A 381 21.56 45.33 -32.89
N SER A 382 21.05 44.32 -33.61
CA SER A 382 21.56 43.98 -34.95
C SER A 382 21.53 45.16 -35.93
N ARG A 383 22.60 45.29 -36.72
CA ARG A 383 22.72 46.33 -37.76
C ARG A 383 21.51 46.39 -38.70
N ALA A 384 20.97 45.24 -39.10
CA ALA A 384 19.79 45.17 -40.00
C ALA A 384 18.54 45.80 -39.37
N PHE A 385 18.32 45.59 -38.06
CA PHE A 385 17.23 46.23 -37.32
C PHE A 385 17.40 47.75 -37.26
N LEU A 386 18.63 48.24 -37.01
CA LEU A 386 18.94 49.68 -36.99
C LEU A 386 18.75 50.33 -38.38
N GLU A 387 19.14 49.65 -39.45
CA GLU A 387 18.90 50.11 -40.84
C GLU A 387 17.39 50.10 -41.20
N GLN A 388 16.64 49.10 -40.75
CA GLN A 388 15.18 49.01 -40.93
C GLN A 388 14.41 50.09 -40.16
N GLU A 389 14.76 50.33 -38.90
CA GLU A 389 14.16 51.39 -38.07
C GLU A 389 14.53 52.79 -38.58
N LEU A 390 15.76 53.00 -39.07
CA LEU A 390 16.13 54.25 -39.75
C LEU A 390 15.26 54.52 -40.99
N ALA A 391 14.93 53.48 -41.77
CA ALA A 391 14.04 53.60 -42.92
C ALA A 391 12.58 53.86 -42.50
N GLY A 392 12.11 53.27 -41.40
CA GLY A 392 10.76 53.44 -40.86
C GLY A 392 10.54 54.72 -40.02
N ALA A 393 11.60 55.37 -39.56
CA ALA A 393 11.52 56.52 -38.67
C ALA A 393 10.77 57.71 -39.31
N GLN A 394 9.84 58.30 -38.56
CA GLN A 394 9.07 59.47 -39.00
C GLN A 394 9.63 60.79 -38.45
N SER A 395 10.25 60.77 -37.27
CA SER A 395 10.91 61.93 -36.66
C SER A 395 12.29 62.17 -37.25
N ASN A 396 12.65 63.44 -37.47
CA ASN A 396 14.00 63.84 -37.86
C ASN A 396 15.03 63.59 -36.75
N ASP A 397 14.62 63.60 -35.48
CA ASP A 397 15.55 63.37 -34.37
C ASP A 397 15.79 61.88 -34.14
N ASP A 398 14.80 61.02 -34.38
CA ASP A 398 15.01 59.57 -34.33
C ASP A 398 15.88 59.10 -35.52
N LYS A 399 15.71 59.68 -36.72
CA LYS A 399 16.64 59.45 -37.85
C LYS A 399 18.09 59.77 -37.49
N LYS A 400 18.34 60.88 -36.78
CA LYS A 400 19.70 61.21 -36.31
C LYS A 400 20.22 60.17 -35.33
N LYS A 401 19.41 59.73 -34.35
CA LYS A 401 19.82 58.70 -33.36
C LYS A 401 20.17 57.37 -34.01
N PHE A 402 19.35 56.88 -34.94
CA PHE A 402 19.65 55.65 -35.68
C PHE A 402 20.87 55.82 -36.61
N GLN A 403 21.08 57.01 -37.20
CA GLN A 403 22.28 57.30 -37.99
C GLN A 403 23.56 57.34 -37.15
N SER A 404 23.55 57.92 -35.95
CA SER A 404 24.70 57.86 -35.03
C SER A 404 24.95 56.44 -34.55
N ALA A 405 23.91 55.70 -34.16
CA ALA A 405 24.05 54.30 -33.73
C ALA A 405 24.63 53.39 -34.81
N LEU A 406 24.33 53.64 -36.09
CA LEU A 406 24.94 52.93 -37.22
C LEU A 406 26.40 53.36 -37.51
N ALA A 407 26.77 54.60 -37.21
CA ALA A 407 28.14 55.09 -37.32
C ALA A 407 29.03 54.53 -36.19
N ASP A 408 28.50 54.50 -34.97
CA ASP A 408 29.22 54.04 -33.77
C ASP A 408 29.18 52.51 -33.60
N TYR A 409 28.42 51.78 -34.45
CA TYR A 409 28.14 50.34 -34.33
C TYR A 409 29.39 49.46 -34.15
N GLU A 410 30.47 49.72 -34.87
CA GLU A 410 31.71 48.94 -34.74
C GLU A 410 32.35 49.10 -33.36
N THR A 411 32.15 50.26 -32.71
CA THR A 411 32.63 50.52 -31.34
C THR A 411 31.73 49.86 -30.29
N THR A 412 30.41 49.84 -30.49
CA THR A 412 29.48 49.17 -29.55
C THR A 412 29.62 47.65 -29.62
N VAL A 413 29.93 47.07 -30.78
CA VAL A 413 30.30 45.65 -30.92
C VAL A 413 31.58 45.34 -30.14
N GLN A 414 32.62 46.19 -30.19
CA GLN A 414 33.85 46.00 -29.41
C GLN A 414 33.60 46.12 -27.90
N GLN A 415 32.74 47.06 -27.47
CA GLN A 415 32.33 47.20 -26.08
C GLN A 415 31.52 45.99 -25.59
N ALA A 416 30.61 45.45 -26.40
CA ALA A 416 29.84 44.23 -26.07
C ALA A 416 30.73 42.98 -25.98
N ALA A 417 31.77 42.88 -26.83
CA ALA A 417 32.77 41.83 -26.73
C ALA A 417 33.60 41.94 -25.43
N ALA A 418 33.99 43.16 -25.02
CA ALA A 418 34.65 43.39 -23.73
C ALA A 418 33.73 43.06 -22.54
N LEU A 419 32.48 43.51 -22.58
CA LEU A 419 31.44 43.14 -21.60
C LEU A 419 31.25 41.63 -21.50
N THR A 420 31.33 40.89 -22.60
CA THR A 420 31.27 39.42 -22.59
C THR A 420 32.41 38.84 -21.74
N THR A 421 33.65 39.30 -21.91
CA THR A 421 34.77 38.79 -21.11
C THR A 421 34.60 39.13 -19.63
N ILE A 422 34.16 40.35 -19.31
CA ILE A 422 33.90 40.79 -17.93
C ILE A 422 32.77 39.98 -17.27
N ALA A 423 31.67 39.69 -17.98
CA ALA A 423 30.60 38.84 -17.46
C ALA A 423 31.07 37.40 -17.23
N THR A 424 31.92 36.84 -18.10
CA THR A 424 32.50 35.51 -17.89
C THR A 424 33.49 35.45 -16.72
N THR A 425 34.26 36.51 -16.45
CA THR A 425 35.17 36.54 -15.28
C THR A 425 34.46 36.86 -13.97
N ALA A 426 33.35 37.60 -14.00
CA ALA A 426 32.44 37.76 -12.86
C ALA A 426 31.62 36.49 -12.55
N GLY A 427 31.50 35.57 -13.51
CA GLY A 427 30.65 34.38 -13.37
C GLY A 427 29.16 34.72 -13.43
N THR A 428 28.77 35.69 -14.25
CA THR A 428 27.37 36.12 -14.42
C THR A 428 26.52 34.99 -15.01
N HIS A 429 25.44 34.62 -14.32
CA HIS A 429 24.60 33.48 -14.67
C HIS A 429 23.13 33.74 -14.40
N ILE A 430 22.28 33.10 -15.19
CA ILE A 430 20.83 33.04 -14.98
C ILE A 430 20.50 31.77 -14.20
N GLU A 431 19.72 31.92 -13.15
CA GLU A 431 19.07 30.82 -12.45
C GLU A 431 17.57 30.84 -12.75
N ILE A 432 17.03 29.68 -13.13
CA ILE A 432 15.60 29.45 -13.32
C ILE A 432 15.28 28.15 -12.59
N THR A 433 14.22 28.13 -11.77
CA THR A 433 13.67 26.85 -11.30
C THR A 433 12.80 26.24 -12.39
N ALA A 434 13.13 25.02 -12.80
CA ALA A 434 12.31 24.23 -13.71
C ALA A 434 11.65 23.08 -12.91
N GLU A 435 10.33 22.93 -13.06
CA GLU A 435 9.51 22.03 -12.27
C GLU A 435 8.52 21.27 -13.18
N VAL A 436 8.53 19.94 -13.12
CA VAL A 436 7.56 19.07 -13.80
C VAL A 436 6.50 18.67 -12.79
N LEU A 437 5.29 19.21 -12.98
CA LEU A 437 4.22 19.07 -12.01
C LEU A 437 3.64 17.64 -11.99
N HIS A 438 3.07 17.28 -10.83
CA HIS A 438 2.32 16.03 -10.55
C HIS A 438 3.16 14.75 -10.47
N THR A 439 3.83 14.37 -11.55
CA THR A 439 4.63 13.14 -11.65
C THR A 439 5.87 13.40 -12.50
N PRO A 440 7.05 12.89 -12.11
CA PRO A 440 8.30 13.12 -12.84
C PRO A 440 8.23 12.52 -14.25
N LEU A 441 9.13 12.98 -15.14
CA LEU A 441 9.25 12.42 -16.49
C LEU A 441 9.73 10.97 -16.45
N VAL A 442 10.62 10.65 -15.50
CA VAL A 442 11.08 9.29 -15.20
C VAL A 442 10.69 8.95 -13.77
N LEU A 443 9.86 7.92 -13.60
CA LEU A 443 9.52 7.42 -12.26
C LEU A 443 10.77 6.89 -11.56
N GLN A 444 10.87 7.11 -10.24
CA GLN A 444 11.92 6.51 -9.43
C GLN A 444 11.88 4.97 -9.55
N PRO A 445 13.02 4.25 -9.60
CA PRO A 445 13.01 2.81 -9.37
C PRO A 445 12.37 2.47 -8.02
N PRO A 446 11.80 1.26 -7.86
CA PRO A 446 11.29 0.83 -6.56
C PRO A 446 12.38 0.90 -5.48
N GLN A 447 11.98 1.13 -4.25
CA GLN A 447 12.91 1.21 -3.12
C GLN A 447 13.49 -0.17 -2.79
N ASP A 448 14.79 -0.20 -2.46
CA ASP A 448 15.45 -1.41 -1.96
C ASP A 448 14.77 -1.89 -0.68
N LEU A 449 14.52 -3.20 -0.59
CA LEU A 449 13.77 -3.79 0.52
C LEU A 449 14.61 -3.82 1.79
N GLU A 450 14.37 -2.87 2.69
CA GLU A 450 14.98 -2.86 4.03
C GLU A 450 14.72 -4.18 4.78
N PHE A 451 15.76 -4.72 5.41
CA PHE A 451 15.61 -5.88 6.29
C PHE A 451 14.71 -5.51 7.49
N PRO A 452 13.77 -6.38 7.91
CA PRO A 452 13.00 -6.14 9.12
C PRO A 452 13.92 -5.97 10.33
N SER A 453 13.58 -5.02 11.20
CA SER A 453 14.39 -4.63 12.37
C SER A 453 14.50 -5.71 13.44
N LYS A 454 13.66 -6.75 13.37
CA LYS A 454 13.66 -7.91 14.27
C LYS A 454 14.48 -9.05 13.67
N THR A 455 15.32 -9.70 14.46
CA THR A 455 16.03 -10.90 13.98
C THR A 455 15.09 -12.11 13.89
N ILE A 456 15.50 -13.15 13.14
CA ILE A 456 14.75 -14.43 13.08
C ILE A 456 14.46 -14.98 14.49
N LYS A 457 15.36 -14.79 15.46
CA LYS A 457 15.18 -15.27 16.84
C LYS A 457 14.16 -14.47 17.65
N GLU A 458 13.76 -13.28 17.19
CA GLU A 458 12.69 -12.46 17.78
C GLU A 458 11.34 -12.63 17.06
N LEU A 459 11.36 -12.90 15.74
CA LEU A 459 10.17 -13.26 14.95
C LEU A 459 9.62 -14.65 15.30
N ILE A 460 10.47 -15.51 15.86
CA ILE A 460 10.08 -16.80 16.43
C ILE A 460 9.69 -16.58 17.89
N PRO A 461 8.44 -16.88 18.31
CA PRO A 461 8.06 -16.76 19.71
C PRO A 461 8.94 -17.70 20.55
N PRO A 462 9.36 -17.29 21.76
CA PRO A 462 10.20 -18.11 22.60
C PRO A 462 9.54 -19.47 22.82
N ARG A 463 10.32 -20.55 22.69
CA ARG A 463 9.83 -21.89 23.03
C ARG A 463 9.53 -21.90 24.52
N ASP A 464 8.25 -22.02 24.86
CA ASP A 464 7.81 -22.15 26.24
C ASP A 464 8.11 -23.57 26.75
N LEU A 465 9.40 -23.79 27.00
CA LEU A 465 9.93 -25.02 27.57
C LEU A 465 9.45 -25.20 29.01
N GLU A 466 8.98 -24.14 29.67
CA GLU A 466 8.32 -24.26 30.96
C GLU A 466 6.96 -24.92 30.73
N ALA A 467 6.09 -24.42 29.84
CA ALA A 467 4.82 -25.07 29.46
C ALA A 467 4.99 -26.51 28.93
N GLU A 468 5.91 -26.77 27.99
CA GLU A 468 6.20 -28.15 27.52
C GLU A 468 6.74 -29.06 28.64
N SER A 469 7.35 -28.50 29.70
CA SER A 469 7.75 -29.25 30.88
C SER A 469 6.63 -29.37 31.92
N GLU A 470 5.71 -28.41 32.00
CA GLU A 470 4.55 -28.44 32.88
C GLU A 470 3.53 -29.49 32.43
N GLU A 471 3.26 -29.62 31.12
CA GLU A 471 2.50 -30.74 30.56
C GLU A 471 3.11 -32.12 30.95
N ARG A 472 4.43 -32.18 31.16
CA ARG A 472 5.15 -33.39 31.60
C ARG A 472 5.26 -33.52 33.13
N ARG A 473 5.10 -32.42 33.88
CA ARG A 473 5.17 -32.34 35.35
C ARG A 473 3.80 -32.36 36.02
N ASP A 474 2.70 -32.18 35.29
CA ASP A 474 1.32 -32.17 35.80
C ASP A 474 0.81 -33.54 36.30
N ILE A 475 1.72 -34.45 36.62
CA ILE A 475 1.43 -35.68 37.34
C ILE A 475 0.83 -35.36 38.72
N TYR A 476 1.27 -34.27 39.36
CA TYR A 476 0.72 -33.78 40.63
C TYR A 476 -0.61 -33.03 40.46
N GLY A 477 -0.79 -32.12 39.49
CA GLY A 477 -2.08 -31.44 39.30
C GLY A 477 -3.15 -32.38 38.74
N GLY A 478 -2.78 -33.38 37.95
CA GLY A 478 -3.60 -34.56 37.62
C GLY A 478 -4.04 -35.39 38.83
N LEU A 479 -3.31 -35.36 39.95
CA LEU A 479 -3.79 -35.89 41.24
C LEU A 479 -4.65 -34.85 41.99
N ARG A 480 -4.24 -33.58 42.04
CA ARG A 480 -5.00 -32.51 42.75
C ARG A 480 -6.41 -32.34 42.18
N THR A 481 -6.58 -32.45 40.86
CA THR A 481 -7.88 -32.45 40.17
C THR A 481 -8.72 -33.67 40.51
N GLU A 482 -8.13 -34.87 40.51
CA GLU A 482 -8.81 -36.12 40.90
C GLU A 482 -9.26 -36.12 42.37
N ILE A 483 -8.46 -35.54 43.28
CA ILE A 483 -8.86 -35.33 44.69
C ILE A 483 -10.01 -34.33 44.77
N ARG A 484 -9.96 -33.19 44.06
CA ARG A 484 -11.08 -32.22 44.01
C ARG A 484 -12.37 -32.87 43.47
N LEU A 485 -12.27 -33.72 42.45
CA LEU A 485 -13.39 -34.53 41.95
C LEU A 485 -14.00 -35.43 43.03
N VAL A 486 -13.17 -36.19 43.75
CA VAL A 486 -13.61 -37.07 44.84
C VAL A 486 -14.28 -36.27 45.96
N VAL A 487 -13.73 -35.10 46.34
CA VAL A 487 -14.33 -34.21 47.35
C VAL A 487 -15.70 -33.67 46.90
N VAL A 488 -15.84 -33.19 45.66
CA VAL A 488 -17.12 -32.70 45.14
C VAL A 488 -18.16 -33.84 45.00
N SER A 489 -17.74 -35.04 44.63
CA SER A 489 -18.63 -36.21 44.57
C SER A 489 -19.06 -36.68 45.97
N LEU A 490 -18.17 -36.65 46.96
CA LEU A 490 -18.50 -36.92 48.37
C LEU A 490 -19.48 -35.88 48.93
N LEU A 491 -19.33 -34.60 48.55
CA LEU A 491 -20.27 -33.55 48.93
C LEU A 491 -21.67 -33.79 48.34
N ARG A 492 -21.78 -34.16 47.05
CA ARG A 492 -23.09 -34.49 46.44
C ARG A 492 -23.75 -35.70 47.11
N GLU A 493 -23.03 -36.80 47.31
CA GLU A 493 -23.56 -37.98 48.02
C GLU A 493 -23.93 -37.67 49.49
N TYR A 494 -23.22 -36.76 50.17
CA TYR A 494 -23.59 -36.28 51.50
C TYR A 494 -24.87 -35.43 51.49
N GLU A 495 -25.00 -34.51 50.53
CA GLU A 495 -26.23 -33.73 50.36
C GLU A 495 -27.43 -34.64 50.03
N ASP A 496 -27.29 -35.58 49.10
CA ASP A 496 -28.38 -36.51 48.73
C ASP A 496 -28.68 -37.55 49.82
N ALA A 497 -27.72 -37.88 50.67
CA ALA A 497 -27.94 -38.74 51.84
C ALA A 497 -28.75 -38.06 52.95
N PHE A 498 -28.52 -36.76 53.20
CA PHE A 498 -29.04 -36.08 54.40
C PHE A 498 -30.03 -34.92 54.13
N ARG A 499 -30.16 -34.39 52.91
CA ARG A 499 -31.27 -33.47 52.55
C ARG A 499 -32.62 -34.17 52.42
N ALA A 500 -32.61 -35.46 52.09
CA ALA A 500 -33.84 -36.24 51.86
C ALA A 500 -34.59 -36.59 53.17
N SER A 501 -33.89 -36.71 54.29
CA SER A 501 -34.47 -36.89 55.63
C SER A 501 -34.91 -35.55 56.22
N GLY A 502 -35.98 -34.98 55.66
CA GLY A 502 -36.40 -33.62 55.99
C GLY A 502 -37.22 -33.48 57.28
N ASP A 503 -36.77 -32.61 58.18
CA ASP A 503 -37.66 -31.59 58.75
C ASP A 503 -36.93 -30.23 58.87
N LYS A 504 -37.48 -29.20 58.23
CA LYS A 504 -36.81 -27.89 58.07
C LYS A 504 -36.76 -27.04 59.35
N ARG A 505 -37.22 -27.58 60.48
CA ARG A 505 -37.18 -26.91 61.80
C ARG A 505 -35.94 -27.24 62.64
N GLN A 506 -35.34 -28.42 62.48
CA GLN A 506 -34.11 -28.77 63.23
C GLN A 506 -32.83 -28.18 62.61
N ALA A 507 -32.88 -27.83 61.32
CA ALA A 507 -31.76 -27.21 60.60
C ALA A 507 -31.34 -25.81 61.11
N ALA A 508 -32.03 -25.23 62.11
CA ALA A 508 -31.60 -24.02 62.81
C ALA A 508 -30.82 -24.32 64.12
N GLU A 509 -30.99 -25.51 64.70
CA GLU A 509 -30.33 -25.95 65.95
C GLU A 509 -29.10 -26.83 65.65
N GLU A 510 -29.08 -27.59 64.55
CA GLU A 510 -27.96 -28.46 64.17
C GLU A 510 -26.64 -27.72 63.81
N TYR A 511 -26.68 -26.41 63.55
CA TYR A 511 -25.46 -25.61 63.24
C TYR A 511 -24.71 -25.12 64.49
N ALA A 512 -25.19 -25.42 65.70
CA ALA A 512 -24.43 -25.19 66.92
C ALA A 512 -23.18 -26.10 66.98
N ALA A 513 -22.07 -25.56 67.51
CA ALA A 513 -20.82 -26.32 67.65
C ALA A 513 -20.99 -27.57 68.54
N ASP A 514 -21.94 -27.53 69.49
CA ASP A 514 -22.17 -28.50 70.56
C ASP A 514 -23.06 -29.70 70.18
N ALA A 515 -23.25 -30.00 68.89
CA ALA A 515 -23.96 -31.21 68.47
C ALA A 515 -23.27 -32.49 69.03
N PRO A 516 -24.00 -33.45 69.66
CA PRO A 516 -23.40 -34.58 70.34
C PRO A 516 -22.46 -35.42 69.45
N PRO A 517 -21.25 -35.79 69.92
CA PRO A 517 -20.28 -36.54 69.10
C PRO A 517 -20.85 -37.82 68.48
N ALA A 518 -21.63 -38.58 69.25
CA ALA A 518 -22.26 -39.82 68.80
C ALA A 518 -23.14 -39.64 67.54
N LEU A 519 -23.83 -38.49 67.41
CA LEU A 519 -24.72 -38.21 66.28
C LEU A 519 -23.93 -37.81 65.02
N ARG A 520 -22.76 -37.17 65.18
CA ARG A 520 -21.80 -36.96 64.09
C ARG A 520 -21.17 -38.29 63.63
N ASP A 521 -20.80 -39.15 64.57
CA ASP A 521 -20.26 -40.49 64.25
C ASP A 521 -21.32 -41.41 63.62
N GLU A 522 -22.59 -41.32 64.01
CA GLU A 522 -23.70 -42.05 63.37
C GLU A 522 -23.90 -41.60 61.92
N LYS A 523 -24.05 -40.29 61.66
CA LYS A 523 -24.14 -39.75 60.29
C LYS A 523 -22.92 -40.16 59.44
N LYS A 524 -21.71 -40.12 60.01
CA LYS A 524 -20.47 -40.57 59.36
C LYS A 524 -20.48 -42.07 59.03
N GLN A 525 -20.91 -42.93 59.95
CA GLN A 525 -21.04 -44.37 59.72
C GLN A 525 -22.09 -44.68 58.63
N THR A 526 -23.23 -43.98 58.64
CA THR A 526 -24.28 -44.10 57.61
C THR A 526 -23.76 -43.71 56.22
N LEU A 527 -23.00 -42.63 56.09
CA LEU A 527 -22.38 -42.23 54.82
C LEU A 527 -21.37 -43.26 54.33
N ILE A 528 -20.47 -43.74 55.20
CA ILE A 528 -19.47 -44.76 54.86
C ILE A 528 -20.14 -46.07 54.44
N TYR A 529 -21.25 -46.46 55.07
CA TYR A 529 -22.03 -47.63 54.68
C TYR A 529 -22.66 -47.47 53.27
N ARG A 530 -23.25 -46.30 52.98
CA ARG A 530 -23.75 -45.95 51.64
C ARG A 530 -22.66 -46.00 50.56
N LEU A 531 -21.56 -45.28 50.75
CA LEU A 531 -20.46 -45.21 49.77
C LEU A 531 -19.85 -46.59 49.47
N ASN A 532 -19.81 -47.50 50.45
CA ASN A 532 -19.37 -48.88 50.24
C ASN A 532 -20.43 -49.75 49.53
N THR A 533 -21.72 -49.62 49.88
CA THR A 533 -22.79 -50.44 49.29
C THR A 533 -23.17 -50.00 47.86
N GLN A 534 -23.04 -48.71 47.53
CA GLN A 534 -23.19 -48.17 46.17
C GLN A 534 -21.95 -48.40 45.29
N GLY A 535 -20.85 -48.92 45.85
CA GLY A 535 -19.57 -49.12 45.13
C GLY A 535 -18.75 -47.84 44.87
N VAL A 536 -19.29 -46.67 45.23
CA VAL A 536 -18.67 -45.34 45.02
C VAL A 536 -17.29 -45.22 45.69
N TYR A 537 -17.11 -45.82 46.87
CA TYR A 537 -15.81 -45.90 47.53
C TYR A 537 -14.76 -46.69 46.70
N HIS A 538 -15.19 -47.71 45.96
CA HIS A 538 -14.30 -48.50 45.11
C HIS A 538 -13.89 -47.73 43.85
N SER A 539 -14.80 -46.98 43.22
CA SER A 539 -14.47 -46.15 42.06
C SER A 539 -13.51 -45.01 42.45
N PHE A 540 -13.71 -44.33 43.58
CA PHE A 540 -12.73 -43.35 44.09
C PHE A 540 -11.35 -43.97 44.31
N LYS A 541 -11.29 -45.17 44.91
CA LYS A 541 -10.03 -45.89 45.16
C LYS A 541 -9.28 -46.22 43.87
N GLU A 542 -9.96 -46.72 42.84
CA GLU A 542 -9.32 -47.05 41.56
C GLU A 542 -9.00 -45.80 40.71
N ALA A 543 -9.78 -44.72 40.82
CA ALA A 543 -9.49 -43.44 40.16
C ALA A 543 -8.21 -42.80 40.74
N LEU A 544 -8.15 -42.58 42.06
CA LEU A 544 -6.96 -42.05 42.73
C LEU A 544 -5.73 -42.92 42.48
N LYS A 545 -5.85 -44.25 42.56
CA LYS A 545 -4.77 -45.21 42.25
C LYS A 545 -4.18 -45.02 40.85
N LYS A 546 -4.99 -44.72 39.82
CA LYS A 546 -4.48 -44.44 38.46
C LYS A 546 -3.62 -43.18 38.40
N ARG A 547 -3.89 -42.16 39.22
CA ARG A 547 -3.10 -40.91 39.29
C ARG A 547 -1.88 -41.00 40.21
N ILE A 548 -2.01 -41.73 41.33
CA ILE A 548 -0.94 -41.93 42.31
C ILE A 548 0.17 -42.84 41.77
N VAL A 549 -0.15 -43.90 41.00
CA VAL A 549 0.88 -44.85 40.49
C VAL A 549 1.96 -44.18 39.61
N PRO A 550 1.64 -43.24 38.69
CA PRO A 550 2.63 -42.41 38.02
C PRO A 550 3.53 -41.61 38.98
N ILE A 551 2.96 -40.94 39.99
CA ILE A 551 3.74 -40.17 40.99
C ILE A 551 4.71 -41.08 41.74
N ILE A 552 4.27 -42.28 42.14
CA ILE A 552 5.13 -43.29 42.78
C ILE A 552 6.26 -43.70 41.84
N ARG A 553 5.98 -43.95 40.56
CA ARG A 553 7.02 -44.32 39.59
C ARG A 553 8.03 -43.18 39.40
N GLU A 554 7.59 -41.93 39.36
CA GLU A 554 8.47 -40.78 39.24
C GLU A 554 9.33 -40.57 40.50
N SER A 555 8.74 -40.61 41.70
CA SER A 555 9.49 -40.37 42.94
C SER A 555 10.54 -41.45 43.21
N PHE A 556 10.22 -42.72 42.93
CA PHE A 556 11.21 -43.80 43.00
C PHE A 556 12.24 -43.73 41.86
N ALA A 557 11.89 -43.24 40.66
CA ALA A 557 12.84 -43.09 39.57
C ALA A 557 13.87 -41.97 39.81
N ARG A 558 13.44 -40.80 40.32
CA ARG A 558 14.34 -39.69 40.64
C ARG A 558 15.41 -40.08 41.67
N ILE A 559 15.00 -40.80 42.72
CA ILE A 559 15.91 -41.24 43.80
C ILE A 559 16.81 -42.41 43.37
N GLY A 560 16.37 -43.24 42.40
CA GLY A 560 17.21 -44.29 41.82
C GLY A 560 18.50 -43.74 41.19
N VAL A 561 18.42 -42.59 40.52
CA VAL A 561 19.58 -41.91 39.92
C VAL A 561 20.59 -41.45 40.98
N GLU A 562 20.12 -40.92 42.12
CA GLU A 562 21.00 -40.51 43.23
C GLU A 562 21.72 -41.70 43.90
N SER A 563 21.22 -42.94 43.72
CA SER A 563 21.84 -44.15 44.28
C SER A 563 22.90 -44.82 43.39
N GLU A 564 22.96 -44.52 42.09
CA GLU A 564 23.98 -45.13 41.20
C GLU A 564 25.33 -44.37 41.21
N GLU A 565 25.39 -43.14 41.73
CA GLU A 565 26.62 -42.31 41.73
C GLU A 565 27.58 -42.56 42.91
N ASN A 566 27.32 -43.51 43.81
CA ASN A 566 28.10 -43.67 45.06
C ASN A 566 28.70 -45.07 45.35
N ASP A 567 28.50 -46.07 44.48
CA ASP A 567 29.03 -47.44 44.68
C ASP A 567 30.46 -47.65 44.09
N GLU A 568 31.40 -46.76 44.43
CA GLU A 568 32.86 -47.00 44.28
C GLU A 568 33.52 -47.46 45.61
N ASP A 569 32.96 -48.48 46.28
CA ASP A 569 33.81 -49.42 47.04
C ASP A 569 33.13 -50.76 47.34
N GLY A 570 33.94 -51.79 47.61
CA GLY A 570 33.45 -53.17 47.75
C GLY A 570 33.02 -53.60 49.16
N GLN A 571 32.13 -54.59 49.21
CA GLN A 571 31.78 -55.44 50.38
C GLN A 571 30.83 -54.88 51.46
N ALA A 572 29.52 -54.90 51.19
CA ALA A 572 28.55 -55.52 52.09
C ALA A 572 27.28 -55.93 51.33
N GLN A 573 26.65 -57.06 51.68
CA GLN A 573 25.22 -57.23 51.40
C GLN A 573 24.46 -56.39 52.44
N PRO A 574 23.58 -55.46 52.05
CA PRO A 574 22.78 -54.72 53.01
C PRO A 574 21.77 -55.66 53.67
N ASP A 575 21.76 -55.70 55.00
CA ASP A 575 20.80 -56.48 55.79
C ASP A 575 19.36 -56.19 55.31
N GLU A 576 18.58 -57.24 54.98
CA GLU A 576 17.21 -57.08 54.46
C GLU A 576 16.34 -56.18 55.36
N LYS A 577 16.58 -56.22 56.67
CA LYS A 577 15.91 -55.34 57.65
C LYS A 577 16.20 -53.87 57.41
N THR A 578 17.44 -53.49 57.11
CA THR A 578 17.80 -52.09 56.83
C THR A 578 17.22 -51.61 55.50
N VAL A 579 17.09 -52.51 54.51
CA VAL A 579 16.43 -52.23 53.24
C VAL A 579 14.91 -52.10 53.42
N GLU A 580 14.30 -52.94 54.25
CA GLU A 580 12.89 -52.81 54.63
C GLU A 580 12.61 -51.53 55.44
N GLU A 581 13.48 -51.16 56.37
CA GLU A 581 13.33 -49.97 57.21
C GLU A 581 13.44 -48.69 56.36
N LYS A 582 14.45 -48.59 55.48
CA LYS A 582 14.52 -47.51 54.47
C LYS A 582 13.27 -47.46 53.58
N LYS A 583 12.75 -48.60 53.13
CA LYS A 583 11.49 -48.64 52.35
C LYS A 583 10.27 -48.18 53.16
N LYS A 584 10.17 -48.56 54.44
CA LYS A 584 9.09 -48.11 55.35
C LYS A 584 9.17 -46.60 55.58
N GLU A 585 10.37 -46.05 55.73
CA GLU A 585 10.59 -44.60 55.84
C GLU A 585 10.22 -43.86 54.55
N GLN A 586 10.63 -44.37 53.38
CA GLN A 586 10.24 -43.84 52.06
C GLN A 586 8.72 -43.86 51.85
N PHE A 587 8.02 -44.95 52.20
CA PHE A 587 6.56 -45.00 52.16
C PHE A 587 5.90 -44.03 53.16
N GLY A 588 6.54 -43.79 54.31
CA GLY A 588 6.11 -42.77 55.27
C GLY A 588 6.20 -41.36 54.69
N GLN A 589 7.34 -40.99 54.12
CA GLN A 589 7.58 -39.69 53.47
C GLN A 589 6.58 -39.45 52.32
N LEU A 590 6.43 -40.43 51.42
CA LEU A 590 5.45 -40.41 50.34
C LEU A 590 4.00 -40.23 50.86
N TYR A 591 3.63 -40.96 51.92
CA TYR A 591 2.30 -40.83 52.54
C TYR A 591 2.10 -39.43 53.15
N THR A 592 3.11 -38.86 53.82
CA THR A 592 3.01 -37.50 54.36
C THR A 592 2.86 -36.45 53.26
N LEU A 593 3.56 -36.58 52.14
CA LEU A 593 3.45 -35.65 51.00
C LEU A 593 2.07 -35.76 50.34
N LEU A 594 1.59 -36.98 50.05
CA LEU A 594 0.25 -37.20 49.51
C LEU A 594 -0.86 -36.70 50.43
N MET A 595 -0.70 -36.82 51.76
CA MET A 595 -1.68 -36.28 52.72
C MET A 595 -1.56 -34.76 52.93
N GLN A 596 -0.38 -34.16 52.76
CA GLN A 596 -0.25 -32.70 52.68
C GLN A 596 -1.03 -32.15 51.48
N GLU A 597 -0.93 -32.80 50.32
CA GLU A 597 -1.68 -32.46 49.10
C GLU A 597 -3.20 -32.60 49.31
N VAL A 598 -3.67 -33.73 49.86
CA VAL A 598 -5.09 -33.92 50.20
C VAL A 598 -5.58 -32.84 51.19
N ASN A 599 -4.81 -32.53 52.23
CA ASN A 599 -5.21 -31.54 53.23
C ASN A 599 -5.18 -30.10 52.69
N ALA A 600 -4.22 -29.77 51.81
CA ALA A 600 -4.18 -28.46 51.14
C ALA A 600 -5.43 -28.23 50.28
N ILE A 601 -5.84 -29.27 49.53
CA ILE A 601 -7.07 -29.25 48.72
C ILE A 601 -8.32 -29.16 49.61
N LEU A 602 -8.39 -29.92 50.69
CA LEU A 602 -9.52 -29.83 51.63
C LEU A 602 -9.61 -28.43 52.27
N HIS A 603 -8.47 -27.80 52.57
CA HIS A 603 -8.46 -26.40 53.03
C HIS A 603 -8.89 -25.42 51.92
N GLU A 604 -8.41 -25.58 50.69
CA GLU A 604 -8.83 -24.80 49.52
C GLU A 604 -10.35 -24.90 49.30
N THR A 605 -10.91 -26.12 49.23
CA THR A 605 -12.32 -26.34 48.86
C THR A 605 -13.34 -26.04 49.96
N PHE A 606 -12.96 -26.08 51.24
CA PHE A 606 -13.89 -25.83 52.36
C PHE A 606 -13.70 -24.48 53.07
N TYR A 607 -12.56 -23.80 52.89
CA TYR A 607 -12.22 -22.60 53.66
C TYR A 607 -11.76 -21.40 52.81
N SER A 608 -11.78 -21.50 51.48
CA SER A 608 -11.58 -20.34 50.59
C SER A 608 -12.86 -20.01 49.81
N ASP A 609 -13.09 -18.72 49.55
CA ASP A 609 -14.34 -18.18 49.02
C ASP A 609 -14.43 -18.32 47.48
N SER A 610 -14.14 -19.53 46.98
CA SER A 610 -13.55 -19.76 45.65
C SER A 610 -14.41 -20.53 44.65
N ASN A 611 -15.70 -20.17 44.54
CA ASN A 611 -16.56 -20.65 43.44
C ASN A 611 -15.89 -20.52 42.06
N ALA A 612 -15.12 -19.46 41.82
CA ALA A 612 -14.37 -19.26 40.57
C ALA A 612 -13.22 -20.28 40.34
N LEU A 613 -12.62 -20.84 41.41
CA LEU A 613 -11.66 -21.95 41.29
C LEU A 613 -12.38 -23.30 41.11
N LEU A 614 -13.56 -23.48 41.69
CA LEU A 614 -14.42 -24.65 41.45
C LEU A 614 -15.02 -24.66 40.03
N GLU A 615 -15.29 -23.49 39.43
CA GLU A 615 -15.67 -23.37 38.02
C GLU A 615 -14.48 -23.61 37.09
N LYS A 616 -13.30 -23.05 37.36
CA LYS A 616 -12.06 -23.42 36.62
C LYS A 616 -11.78 -24.92 36.71
N ALA A 617 -11.94 -25.51 37.90
CA ALA A 617 -11.79 -26.96 38.08
C ALA A 617 -12.87 -27.75 37.31
N HIS A 618 -14.12 -27.31 37.25
CA HIS A 618 -15.15 -27.93 36.40
C HIS A 618 -14.81 -27.83 34.90
N ALA A 619 -14.32 -26.68 34.43
CA ALA A 619 -13.90 -26.51 33.04
C ALA A 619 -12.75 -27.47 32.67
N ILE A 620 -11.77 -27.65 33.57
CA ILE A 620 -10.68 -28.62 33.43
C ILE A 620 -11.22 -30.07 33.46
N VAL A 621 -12.17 -30.38 34.35
CA VAL A 621 -12.82 -31.69 34.47
C VAL A 621 -13.59 -32.10 33.20
N GLU A 622 -14.17 -31.14 32.49
CA GLU A 622 -14.91 -31.39 31.24
C GLU A 622 -14.09 -31.13 29.96
N GLY A 623 -12.81 -30.75 30.07
CA GLY A 623 -11.95 -30.45 28.92
C GLY A 623 -12.42 -29.25 28.09
N ARG A 624 -13.02 -28.23 28.73
CA ARG A 624 -13.64 -27.09 28.07
C ARG A 624 -12.68 -25.89 27.99
N PRO A 625 -12.20 -25.49 26.80
CA PRO A 625 -11.35 -24.31 26.62
C PRO A 625 -12.11 -23.01 26.90
N THR A 626 -11.39 -21.96 27.32
CA THR A 626 -11.97 -20.63 27.53
C THR A 626 -12.32 -19.94 26.20
N LEU A 627 -13.17 -18.91 26.23
CA LEU A 627 -13.50 -18.13 25.03
C LEU A 627 -12.27 -17.51 24.35
N LYS A 628 -11.17 -17.26 25.08
CA LYS A 628 -9.93 -16.70 24.51
C LYS A 628 -9.06 -17.78 23.85
N GLU A 629 -9.07 -19.01 24.37
CA GLU A 629 -8.49 -20.18 23.68
C GLU A 629 -9.30 -20.58 22.44
N ILE A 630 -10.63 -20.56 22.53
CA ILE A 630 -11.51 -20.84 21.37
C ILE A 630 -11.25 -19.79 20.27
N ALA A 631 -11.16 -18.50 20.63
CA ALA A 631 -10.84 -17.45 19.68
C ALA A 631 -9.44 -17.61 19.06
N SER A 632 -8.40 -17.96 19.84
CA SER A 632 -7.05 -18.14 19.30
C SER A 632 -6.91 -19.36 18.39
N VAL A 633 -7.58 -20.48 18.72
CA VAL A 633 -7.64 -21.66 17.83
C VAL A 633 -8.39 -21.34 16.54
N LEU A 634 -9.54 -20.66 16.63
CA LEU A 634 -10.30 -20.21 15.45
C LEU A 634 -9.51 -19.22 14.58
N GLU A 635 -8.62 -18.43 15.16
CA GLU A 635 -7.76 -17.48 14.44
C GLU A 635 -6.55 -18.16 13.78
N VAL A 636 -5.90 -19.12 14.44
CA VAL A 636 -4.87 -19.98 13.82
C VAL A 636 -5.45 -20.76 12.63
N LEU A 637 -6.68 -21.27 12.75
CA LEU A 637 -7.38 -21.88 11.62
C LEU A 637 -7.73 -20.87 10.52
N ARG A 638 -8.11 -19.63 10.86
CA ARG A 638 -8.37 -18.56 9.88
C ARG A 638 -7.14 -18.24 9.06
N LEU A 639 -5.98 -18.06 9.69
CA LEU A 639 -4.72 -17.79 9.00
C LEU A 639 -4.35 -18.92 8.03
N LYS A 640 -4.56 -20.19 8.43
CA LYS A 640 -4.38 -21.35 7.56
C LYS A 640 -5.36 -21.39 6.38
N THR A 641 -6.64 -21.02 6.58
CA THR A 641 -7.58 -20.93 5.45
C THR A 641 -7.17 -19.86 4.43
N VAL A 642 -6.70 -18.70 4.91
CA VAL A 642 -6.24 -17.58 4.07
C VAL A 642 -4.95 -17.93 3.32
N GLU A 643 -4.00 -18.61 3.98
CA GLU A 643 -2.80 -19.18 3.36
C GLU A 643 -3.16 -20.09 2.17
N ASN A 644 -4.04 -21.07 2.38
CA ASN A 644 -4.41 -22.06 1.36
C ASN A 644 -5.32 -21.45 0.26
N GLU A 645 -6.04 -20.35 0.54
CA GLU A 645 -6.70 -19.53 -0.48
C GLU A 645 -5.72 -18.74 -1.37
N VAL A 646 -4.53 -18.40 -0.86
CA VAL A 646 -3.51 -17.63 -1.56
C VAL A 646 -2.54 -18.54 -2.33
N SER A 647 -2.20 -19.73 -1.81
CA SER A 647 -1.43 -20.74 -2.54
C SER A 647 -2.20 -21.33 -3.72
N GLY A 648 -3.52 -21.47 -3.59
CA GLY A 648 -4.40 -22.12 -4.57
C GLY A 648 -4.89 -23.52 -4.14
N ASP A 649 -4.57 -23.97 -2.93
CA ASP A 649 -4.99 -25.26 -2.36
C ASP A 649 -6.44 -25.23 -1.84
N PHE A 650 -7.37 -24.90 -2.74
CA PHE A 650 -8.77 -24.63 -2.40
C PHE A 650 -9.49 -25.82 -1.74
N GLU A 651 -9.08 -27.06 -2.00
CA GLU A 651 -9.66 -28.24 -1.36
C GLU A 651 -9.25 -28.35 0.12
N LYS A 652 -7.96 -28.11 0.42
CA LYS A 652 -7.44 -28.04 1.78
C LYS A 652 -8.02 -26.85 2.55
N SER A 653 -8.20 -25.70 1.89
CA SER A 653 -8.90 -24.56 2.48
C SER A 653 -10.39 -24.85 2.77
N GLU A 654 -11.11 -25.54 1.87
CA GLU A 654 -12.51 -25.93 2.13
C GLU A 654 -12.65 -26.86 3.34
N MET A 655 -11.72 -27.82 3.51
CA MET A 655 -11.67 -28.68 4.70
C MET A 655 -11.38 -27.87 5.97
N LEU A 656 -10.36 -27.01 5.96
CA LEU A 656 -9.99 -26.17 7.11
C LEU A 656 -11.12 -25.21 7.54
N HIS A 657 -11.89 -24.66 6.59
CA HIS A 657 -13.09 -23.87 6.90
C HIS A 657 -14.19 -24.72 7.57
N LEU A 658 -14.40 -25.97 7.12
CA LEU A 658 -15.37 -26.89 7.72
C LEU A 658 -14.95 -27.37 9.11
N ASP A 659 -13.66 -27.65 9.33
CA ASP A 659 -13.10 -27.99 10.65
C ASP A 659 -13.27 -26.81 11.62
N ARG A 660 -13.04 -25.58 11.14
CA ARG A 660 -13.25 -24.33 11.90
C ARG A 660 -14.73 -24.11 12.26
N ILE A 661 -15.67 -24.45 11.38
CA ILE A 661 -17.11 -24.46 11.68
C ILE A 661 -17.41 -25.50 12.78
N ALA A 662 -16.99 -26.76 12.59
CA ALA A 662 -17.30 -27.84 13.53
C ALA A 662 -16.78 -27.55 14.95
N TYR A 663 -15.56 -27.00 15.07
CA TYR A 663 -14.99 -26.54 16.33
C TYR A 663 -15.82 -25.40 16.98
N ALA A 664 -16.22 -24.39 16.19
CA ALA A 664 -17.07 -23.30 16.68
C ALA A 664 -18.46 -23.79 17.12
N GLU A 665 -19.08 -24.73 16.40
CA GLU A 665 -20.39 -25.30 16.74
C GLU A 665 -20.34 -26.13 18.03
N GLN A 666 -19.31 -26.96 18.18
CA GLN A 666 -19.07 -27.75 19.40
C GLN A 666 -19.03 -26.84 20.65
N HIS A 667 -18.32 -25.72 20.57
CA HIS A 667 -18.20 -24.80 21.71
C HIS A 667 -19.40 -23.85 21.88
N ALA A 668 -20.11 -23.50 20.80
CA ALA A 668 -21.32 -22.68 20.90
C ALA A 668 -22.52 -23.42 21.53
N GLY A 669 -22.70 -24.72 21.21
CA GLY A 669 -23.84 -25.51 21.70
C GLY A 669 -23.90 -25.65 23.23
N HIS A 670 -22.76 -25.71 23.91
CA HIS A 670 -22.70 -25.88 25.37
C HIS A 670 -23.00 -24.60 26.17
N ALA A 671 -22.90 -23.41 25.56
CA ALA A 671 -23.15 -22.14 26.25
C ALA A 671 -24.64 -21.93 26.61
N GLN A 672 -25.58 -22.57 25.91
CA GLN A 672 -27.02 -22.38 26.10
C GLN A 672 -27.59 -23.13 27.32
N VAL A 673 -26.81 -24.00 27.98
CA VAL A 673 -27.30 -24.97 28.98
C VAL A 673 -27.42 -24.38 30.40
N ASN A 674 -26.73 -23.27 30.71
CA ASN A 674 -26.70 -22.67 32.06
C ASN A 674 -27.12 -21.18 32.08
N PRO A 675 -28.43 -20.84 32.06
CA PRO A 675 -28.90 -19.45 31.95
C PRO A 675 -28.85 -18.60 33.23
N LYS A 676 -28.22 -19.07 34.32
CA LYS A 676 -28.38 -18.49 35.68
C LYS A 676 -27.16 -17.77 36.25
N ALA A 677 -26.10 -17.59 35.47
CA ALA A 677 -24.87 -16.90 35.87
C ALA A 677 -24.64 -15.60 35.06
N GLN A 678 -25.68 -14.81 34.83
CA GLN A 678 -25.65 -13.60 33.99
C GLN A 678 -26.21 -12.35 34.69
N ASP A 679 -25.77 -12.11 35.93
CA ASP A 679 -25.98 -10.85 36.67
C ASP A 679 -24.66 -10.31 37.25
N SER A 680 -23.61 -10.32 36.43
CA SER A 680 -22.41 -9.50 36.62
C SER A 680 -22.06 -8.82 35.29
N ALA A 681 -22.00 -7.49 35.31
CA ALA A 681 -21.56 -6.71 34.18
C ALA A 681 -20.09 -6.36 34.34
N ASP A 682 -19.23 -6.80 33.41
CA ASP A 682 -18.38 -5.84 32.68
C ASP A 682 -17.66 -6.40 31.43
N VAL A 683 -17.52 -5.50 30.44
CA VAL A 683 -16.58 -5.49 29.29
C VAL A 683 -16.58 -6.64 28.26
N ASP A 684 -16.21 -7.88 28.56
CA ASP A 684 -15.81 -8.90 27.54
C ASP A 684 -17.01 -9.58 26.81
N LYS A 685 -17.78 -8.81 26.04
CA LYS A 685 -19.04 -9.24 25.38
C LYS A 685 -18.89 -9.96 24.02
N ALA A 686 -17.84 -10.76 23.82
CA ALA A 686 -17.74 -11.66 22.67
C ALA A 686 -18.39 -13.02 22.97
N THR A 687 -19.65 -13.20 22.57
CA THR A 687 -20.37 -14.47 22.76
C THR A 687 -19.91 -15.54 21.75
N ALA A 688 -19.93 -16.82 22.16
CA ALA A 688 -19.58 -17.94 21.27
C ALA A 688 -20.40 -17.95 19.96
N SER A 689 -21.67 -17.52 20.01
CA SER A 689 -22.54 -17.37 18.84
C SER A 689 -22.05 -16.32 17.83
N GLN A 690 -21.38 -15.24 18.30
CA GLN A 690 -20.79 -14.23 17.42
C GLN A 690 -19.51 -14.74 16.75
N LEU A 691 -18.68 -15.52 17.46
CA LEU A 691 -17.53 -16.21 16.86
C LEU A 691 -18.01 -17.18 15.78
N LEU A 692 -18.99 -18.03 16.08
CA LEU A 692 -19.60 -18.96 15.12
C LEU A 692 -20.21 -18.24 13.90
N MET A 693 -20.88 -17.11 14.10
CA MET A 693 -21.41 -16.29 13.00
C MET A 693 -20.30 -15.76 12.07
N GLY A 694 -19.17 -15.31 12.63
CA GLY A 694 -18.00 -14.89 11.87
C GLY A 694 -17.37 -16.04 11.07
N VAL A 695 -17.25 -17.22 11.67
CA VAL A 695 -16.75 -18.43 11.00
C VAL A 695 -17.64 -18.84 9.82
N TRP A 696 -18.97 -18.85 9.99
CA TRP A 696 -19.92 -19.09 8.90
C TRP A 696 -19.83 -18.01 7.79
N TYR A 697 -19.58 -16.75 8.16
CA TYR A 697 -19.41 -15.65 7.20
C TYR A 697 -18.12 -15.78 6.37
N ASP A 698 -17.01 -16.19 7.00
CA ASP A 698 -15.75 -16.47 6.30
C ASP A 698 -15.92 -17.63 5.30
N TYR A 699 -16.55 -18.73 5.70
CA TYR A 699 -16.85 -19.85 4.79
C TYR A 699 -17.79 -19.45 3.65
N ALA A 700 -18.72 -18.53 3.90
CA ALA A 700 -19.53 -17.94 2.84
C ALA A 700 -18.68 -17.16 1.83
N ARG A 701 -17.77 -16.29 2.29
CA ARG A 701 -16.85 -15.55 1.39
C ARG A 701 -15.98 -16.50 0.57
N PHE A 702 -15.42 -17.54 1.18
CA PHE A 702 -14.69 -18.60 0.48
C PHE A 702 -15.56 -19.31 -0.58
N SER A 703 -16.80 -19.66 -0.21
CA SER A 703 -17.74 -20.31 -1.13
C SER A 703 -18.10 -19.42 -2.33
N ILE A 704 -18.24 -18.10 -2.12
CA ILE A 704 -18.43 -17.13 -3.22
C ILE A 704 -17.16 -17.05 -4.09
N ALA A 705 -15.98 -16.96 -3.48
CA ALA A 705 -14.70 -16.94 -4.19
C ALA A 705 -14.50 -18.14 -5.13
N ARG A 706 -15.06 -19.31 -4.74
CA ARG A 706 -15.08 -20.55 -5.53
C ARG A 706 -16.27 -20.70 -6.48
N ALA A 707 -17.11 -19.67 -6.64
CA ALA A 707 -18.38 -19.69 -7.37
C ALA A 707 -19.39 -20.75 -6.89
N LYS A 708 -19.22 -21.29 -5.67
CA LYS A 708 -20.13 -22.23 -5.01
C LYS A 708 -21.29 -21.48 -4.34
N LEU A 709 -21.99 -20.65 -5.13
CA LEU A 709 -22.99 -19.67 -4.66
C LEU A 709 -24.11 -20.28 -3.82
N GLU A 710 -24.51 -21.53 -4.09
CA GLU A 710 -25.51 -22.24 -3.27
C GLU A 710 -25.01 -22.58 -1.86
N LYS A 711 -23.74 -23.00 -1.71
CA LYS A 711 -23.13 -23.21 -0.38
C LYS A 711 -23.02 -21.89 0.40
N ALA A 712 -22.62 -20.82 -0.29
CA ALA A 712 -22.58 -19.48 0.28
C ALA A 712 -23.96 -19.02 0.75
N ARG A 713 -25.01 -19.29 -0.04
CA ARG A 713 -26.40 -18.96 0.30
C ARG A 713 -26.86 -19.68 1.58
N SER A 714 -26.52 -20.96 1.77
CA SER A 714 -26.81 -21.66 3.02
C SER A 714 -26.01 -21.10 4.20
N ALA A 715 -24.70 -20.90 4.05
CA ALA A 715 -23.84 -20.37 5.12
C ALA A 715 -24.32 -19.00 5.65
N LEU A 716 -24.68 -18.09 4.74
CA LEU A 716 -25.23 -16.77 5.10
C LEU A 716 -26.64 -16.85 5.73
N GLN A 717 -27.42 -17.90 5.44
CA GLN A 717 -28.67 -18.16 6.15
C GLN A 717 -28.42 -18.65 7.58
N GLU A 718 -27.36 -19.42 7.84
CA GLU A 718 -26.99 -19.79 9.21
C GLU A 718 -26.52 -18.56 10.01
N CYS A 719 -25.72 -17.66 9.42
CA CYS A 719 -25.39 -16.36 10.05
C CYS A 719 -26.66 -15.60 10.50
N LEU A 720 -27.70 -15.56 9.66
CA LEU A 720 -28.95 -14.84 9.95
C LEU A 720 -29.91 -15.60 10.89
N ARG A 721 -29.69 -16.90 11.14
CA ARG A 721 -30.36 -17.64 12.23
C ARG A 721 -29.69 -17.38 13.58
N LEU A 722 -28.38 -17.12 13.59
CA LEU A 722 -27.62 -16.75 14.79
C LEU A 722 -27.87 -15.29 15.20
N ASP A 723 -27.93 -14.36 14.24
CA ASP A 723 -28.39 -12.98 14.45
C ASP A 723 -29.17 -12.45 13.24
N GLY A 724 -30.47 -12.22 13.41
CA GLY A 724 -31.33 -11.60 12.40
C GLY A 724 -30.97 -10.14 12.08
N HIS A 725 -30.10 -9.51 12.88
CA HIS A 725 -29.60 -8.15 12.70
C HIS A 725 -28.18 -8.09 12.10
N ALA A 726 -27.62 -9.21 11.63
CA ALA A 726 -26.29 -9.29 11.01
C ALA A 726 -26.25 -8.63 9.61
N ILE A 727 -26.28 -7.29 9.57
CA ILE A 727 -26.41 -6.48 8.35
C ILE A 727 -25.39 -6.80 7.26
N GLN A 728 -24.14 -7.10 7.64
CA GLN A 728 -23.07 -7.47 6.70
C GLN A 728 -23.39 -8.81 5.98
N ALA A 729 -23.85 -9.82 6.72
CA ALA A 729 -24.24 -11.11 6.15
C ALA A 729 -25.51 -10.97 5.29
N LEU A 730 -26.45 -10.12 5.70
CA LEU A 730 -27.68 -9.83 4.95
C LEU A 730 -27.39 -9.16 3.59
N ILE A 731 -26.48 -8.19 3.55
CA ILE A 731 -26.07 -7.52 2.30
C ILE A 731 -25.32 -8.50 1.38
N THR A 732 -24.40 -9.31 1.91
CA THR A 732 -23.72 -10.35 1.12
C THR A 732 -24.72 -11.39 0.57
N LEU A 733 -25.74 -11.76 1.36
CA LEU A 733 -26.79 -12.70 0.92
C LEU A 733 -27.65 -12.13 -0.22
N VAL A 734 -27.99 -10.83 -0.15
CA VAL A 734 -28.69 -10.12 -1.24
C VAL A 734 -27.82 -10.11 -2.50
N ALA A 735 -26.54 -9.79 -2.39
CA ALA A 735 -25.62 -9.76 -3.54
C ALA A 735 -25.49 -11.14 -4.21
N VAL A 736 -25.36 -12.22 -3.42
CA VAL A 736 -25.37 -13.62 -3.92
C VAL A 736 -26.69 -13.98 -4.61
N GLN A 737 -27.85 -13.54 -4.08
CA GLN A 737 -29.14 -13.80 -4.72
C GLN A 737 -29.36 -13.02 -6.02
N CYS A 738 -28.80 -11.81 -6.12
CA CYS A 738 -28.76 -11.05 -7.38
C CYS A 738 -27.91 -11.77 -8.45
N GLU A 739 -26.77 -12.36 -8.08
CA GLU A 739 -25.93 -13.14 -9.02
C GLU A 739 -26.59 -14.48 -9.42
N LEU A 740 -27.27 -15.15 -8.47
CA LEU A 740 -28.13 -16.32 -8.74
C LEU A 740 -29.43 -15.98 -9.51
N ARG A 741 -29.75 -14.70 -9.72
CA ARG A 741 -30.99 -14.20 -10.34
C ARG A 741 -32.30 -14.65 -9.64
N ASP A 742 -32.23 -15.01 -8.36
CA ASP A 742 -33.40 -15.37 -7.54
C ASP A 742 -34.10 -14.12 -6.99
N PHE A 743 -34.64 -13.34 -7.92
CA PHE A 743 -35.22 -12.03 -7.64
C PHE A 743 -36.47 -12.12 -6.74
N ALA A 744 -37.18 -13.25 -6.72
CA ALA A 744 -38.35 -13.45 -5.87
C ALA A 744 -37.99 -13.46 -4.37
N ARG A 745 -36.84 -14.06 -4.00
CA ARG A 745 -36.33 -14.01 -2.62
C ARG A 745 -35.52 -12.76 -2.32
N ALA A 746 -34.79 -12.22 -3.30
CA ALA A 746 -33.96 -11.04 -3.11
C ALA A 746 -34.77 -9.83 -2.58
N GLU A 747 -35.94 -9.53 -3.16
CA GLU A 747 -36.72 -8.33 -2.83
C GLU A 747 -37.02 -8.17 -1.34
N SER A 748 -37.40 -9.26 -0.65
CA SER A 748 -37.73 -9.21 0.78
C SER A 748 -36.48 -8.96 1.64
N LEU A 749 -35.35 -9.55 1.25
CA LEU A 749 -34.09 -9.42 1.96
C LEU A 749 -33.44 -8.04 1.74
N VAL A 750 -33.56 -7.44 0.55
CA VAL A 750 -33.05 -6.06 0.32
C VAL A 750 -33.88 -5.04 1.12
N LYS A 751 -35.21 -5.22 1.17
CA LYS A 751 -36.09 -4.37 1.99
C LYS A 751 -35.73 -4.48 3.48
N ASN A 752 -35.45 -5.69 3.97
CA ASN A 752 -34.97 -5.90 5.34
C ASN A 752 -33.59 -5.25 5.58
N ALA A 753 -32.67 -5.33 4.61
CA ALA A 753 -31.34 -4.71 4.71
C ALA A 753 -31.42 -3.17 4.84
N VAL A 754 -32.26 -2.53 4.03
CA VAL A 754 -32.53 -1.09 4.10
C VAL A 754 -33.14 -0.71 5.46
N VAL A 755 -34.10 -1.49 5.97
CA VAL A 755 -34.74 -1.25 7.27
C VAL A 755 -33.76 -1.43 8.44
N GLU A 756 -32.84 -2.40 8.38
CA GLU A 756 -31.83 -2.59 9.43
C GLU A 756 -30.72 -1.53 9.37
N ALA A 757 -30.31 -1.09 8.18
CA ALA A 757 -29.36 0.01 8.01
C ALA A 757 -29.86 1.30 8.67
N GLN A 758 -31.14 1.64 8.48
CA GLN A 758 -31.77 2.84 9.04
C GLN A 758 -31.80 2.85 10.58
N LYS A 759 -31.66 1.71 11.25
CA LYS A 759 -31.57 1.62 12.73
C LYS A 759 -30.16 1.93 13.26
N ARG A 760 -29.12 1.96 12.42
CA ARG A 760 -27.71 2.06 12.81
C ARG A 760 -27.05 3.34 12.27
N PRO A 761 -27.42 4.54 12.77
CA PRO A 761 -27.13 5.82 12.12
C PRO A 761 -25.67 6.30 12.14
N LYS A 762 -24.74 5.57 12.79
CA LYS A 762 -23.31 5.91 12.82
C LYS A 762 -22.51 4.96 11.92
N ASP A 763 -22.53 3.68 12.24
CA ASP A 763 -21.69 2.68 11.56
C ASP A 763 -22.33 2.13 10.27
N GLY A 764 -23.66 2.23 10.14
CA GLY A 764 -24.44 1.67 9.04
C GLY A 764 -24.54 2.53 7.78
N LEU A 765 -23.79 3.62 7.64
CA LEU A 765 -23.89 4.53 6.49
C LEU A 765 -23.43 3.87 5.17
N GLU A 766 -22.29 3.16 5.18
CA GLU A 766 -21.80 2.42 4.00
C GLU A 766 -22.72 1.22 3.69
N HIS A 767 -23.15 0.47 4.70
CA HIS A 767 -24.11 -0.62 4.55
C HIS A 767 -25.47 -0.15 4.02
N GLY A 768 -25.95 1.01 4.46
CA GLY A 768 -27.17 1.63 3.95
C GLY A 768 -27.05 2.05 2.49
N ALA A 769 -25.92 2.65 2.10
CA ALA A 769 -25.64 2.96 0.71
C ALA A 769 -25.61 1.69 -0.17
N LEU A 770 -24.94 0.62 0.27
CA LEU A 770 -24.92 -0.67 -0.42
C LEU A 770 -26.31 -1.30 -0.51
N ALA A 771 -27.12 -1.25 0.56
CA ALA A 771 -28.48 -1.78 0.55
C ALA A 771 -29.40 -1.02 -0.42
N HIS A 772 -29.31 0.31 -0.47
CA HIS A 772 -30.04 1.12 -1.46
C HIS A 772 -29.53 0.90 -2.89
N ALA A 773 -28.22 0.73 -3.11
CA ALA A 773 -27.64 0.41 -4.41
C ALA A 773 -28.05 -0.99 -4.91
N LEU A 774 -28.09 -2.00 -4.04
CA LEU A 774 -28.62 -3.33 -4.35
C LEU A 774 -30.12 -3.32 -4.63
N LEU A 775 -30.89 -2.43 -4.00
CA LEU A 775 -32.32 -2.25 -4.29
C LEU A 775 -32.54 -1.62 -5.67
N ALA A 776 -31.70 -0.65 -6.04
CA ALA A 776 -31.67 -0.11 -7.40
C ALA A 776 -31.23 -1.15 -8.44
N PHE A 777 -30.23 -2.00 -8.12
CA PHE A 777 -29.82 -3.12 -8.97
C PHE A 777 -30.97 -4.10 -9.22
N PHE A 778 -31.67 -4.48 -8.15
CA PHE A 778 -32.85 -5.32 -8.21
C PHE A 778 -33.92 -4.74 -9.15
N PHE A 779 -34.28 -3.46 -8.99
CA PHE A 779 -35.26 -2.80 -9.86
C PHE A 779 -34.76 -2.63 -11.31
N SER A 780 -33.45 -2.54 -11.57
CA SER A 780 -32.91 -2.40 -12.93
C SER A 780 -32.81 -3.71 -13.70
N GLN A 781 -32.78 -4.86 -13.02
CA GLN A 781 -32.72 -6.18 -13.68
C GLN A 781 -34.06 -6.95 -13.67
N PHE A 782 -35.03 -6.60 -12.82
CA PHE A 782 -36.34 -7.26 -12.80
C PHE A 782 -37.35 -6.58 -13.73
N GLU A 783 -37.47 -7.12 -14.94
CA GLU A 783 -38.43 -6.65 -15.95
C GLU A 783 -39.86 -6.58 -15.39
N GLY A 784 -40.53 -5.43 -15.60
CA GLY A 784 -41.93 -5.21 -15.25
C GLY A 784 -42.20 -4.61 -13.86
N LYS A 785 -41.23 -4.49 -12.94
CA LYS A 785 -41.46 -3.80 -11.63
C LYS A 785 -41.24 -2.30 -11.66
N ASP A 786 -40.31 -1.80 -12.47
CA ASP A 786 -40.16 -0.36 -12.73
C ASP A 786 -40.10 -0.08 -14.24
N PRO A 787 -41.24 -0.05 -14.95
CA PRO A 787 -41.30 0.30 -16.37
C PRO A 787 -40.96 1.78 -16.66
N THR A 788 -40.58 2.55 -15.64
CA THR A 788 -40.34 4.01 -15.75
C THR A 788 -38.94 4.46 -15.37
N GLY A 789 -38.14 3.61 -14.71
CA GLY A 789 -36.85 3.95 -14.11
C GLY A 789 -36.92 4.90 -12.91
N ASN A 790 -38.12 5.22 -12.39
CA ASN A 790 -38.27 6.16 -11.28
C ASN A 790 -37.88 5.56 -9.92
N LEU A 791 -38.12 4.26 -9.72
CA LEU A 791 -37.76 3.56 -8.48
C LEU A 791 -36.25 3.29 -8.42
N THR A 792 -35.64 2.90 -9.55
CA THR A 792 -34.16 2.78 -9.61
C THR A 792 -33.50 4.12 -9.27
N MET A 793 -33.92 5.21 -9.91
CA MET A 793 -33.36 6.54 -9.69
C MET A 793 -33.58 7.05 -8.26
N PHE A 794 -34.75 6.81 -7.66
CA PHE A 794 -35.05 7.22 -6.29
C PHE A 794 -34.15 6.56 -5.25
N GLU A 795 -33.89 5.25 -5.37
CA GLU A 795 -32.98 4.55 -4.45
C GLU A 795 -31.50 4.90 -4.70
N LEU A 796 -31.09 5.12 -5.96
CA LEU A 796 -29.74 5.60 -6.30
C LEU A 796 -29.44 6.98 -5.70
N LEU A 797 -30.40 7.90 -5.72
CA LEU A 797 -30.26 9.22 -5.12
C LEU A 797 -30.13 9.15 -3.59
N LYS A 798 -30.80 8.21 -2.90
CA LYS A 798 -30.57 7.97 -1.46
C LYS A 798 -29.18 7.43 -1.19
N ALA A 799 -28.74 6.41 -1.96
CA ALA A 799 -27.41 5.85 -1.84
C ALA A 799 -26.32 6.92 -2.03
N GLN A 800 -26.47 7.77 -3.05
CA GLN A 800 -25.58 8.91 -3.30
C GLN A 800 -25.49 9.84 -2.08
N VAL A 801 -26.61 10.27 -1.50
CA VAL A 801 -26.64 11.15 -0.32
C VAL A 801 -25.99 10.51 0.91
N LEU A 802 -26.10 9.19 1.09
CA LEU A 802 -25.40 8.48 2.16
C LEU A 802 -23.87 8.51 1.92
N THR A 803 -23.42 8.17 0.71
CA THR A 803 -21.98 8.19 0.34
C THR A 803 -21.35 9.58 0.24
N SER A 804 -22.14 10.66 0.10
CA SER A 804 -21.61 12.02 0.20
C SER A 804 -21.37 12.46 1.65
N ASN A 805 -22.03 11.80 2.61
CA ASN A 805 -22.04 12.17 4.03
C ASN A 805 -21.10 11.32 4.90
N THR A 806 -20.44 10.30 4.35
CA THR A 806 -19.43 9.47 5.02
C THR A 806 -18.11 10.24 5.24
N GLY A 807 -18.12 11.20 6.17
CA GLY A 807 -16.98 12.07 6.46
C GLY A 807 -15.72 11.39 7.03
N GLY A 808 -15.78 10.10 7.37
CA GLY A 808 -14.67 9.36 7.98
C GLY A 808 -13.64 8.81 6.99
N SER A 809 -14.06 8.40 5.78
CA SER A 809 -13.17 7.81 4.77
C SER A 809 -13.04 8.73 3.56
N LYS A 810 -11.82 9.25 3.34
CA LYS A 810 -11.51 10.18 2.23
C LYS A 810 -11.76 9.59 0.83
N ARG A 811 -11.79 8.25 0.73
CA ARG A 811 -11.72 7.47 -0.52
C ARG A 811 -13.02 7.45 -1.33
N ARG A 812 -14.18 7.34 -0.65
CA ARG A 812 -15.46 6.85 -1.24
C ARG A 812 -16.58 7.90 -1.34
N HIS A 813 -16.26 9.16 -1.67
CA HIS A 813 -17.29 10.17 -1.94
C HIS A 813 -17.95 10.00 -3.33
N ALA A 814 -19.21 9.54 -3.40
CA ALA A 814 -19.96 9.49 -4.65
C ALA A 814 -20.64 10.84 -4.97
N SER A 815 -20.08 11.56 -5.95
CA SER A 815 -20.60 12.83 -6.48
C SER A 815 -21.74 12.68 -7.49
N CYS A 816 -21.98 11.46 -8.00
CA CYS A 816 -22.95 11.16 -9.06
C CYS A 816 -23.50 9.73 -8.94
N VAL A 817 -24.56 9.43 -9.69
CA VAL A 817 -25.19 8.09 -9.74
C VAL A 817 -24.24 7.02 -10.32
N SER A 818 -23.39 7.37 -11.30
CA SER A 818 -22.37 6.45 -11.84
C SER A 818 -21.38 5.99 -10.76
N ALA A 819 -20.97 6.87 -9.85
CA ALA A 819 -20.10 6.53 -8.73
C ALA A 819 -20.76 5.59 -7.69
N VAL A 820 -22.09 5.63 -7.53
CA VAL A 820 -22.83 4.64 -6.70
C VAL A 820 -22.75 3.24 -7.31
N TRP A 821 -22.83 3.13 -8.64
CA TRP A 821 -22.64 1.85 -9.33
C TRP A 821 -21.20 1.33 -9.24
N ILE A 822 -20.19 2.22 -9.30
CA ILE A 822 -18.78 1.83 -9.08
C ILE A 822 -18.56 1.35 -7.63
N PHE A 823 -19.16 2.00 -6.64
CA PHE A 823 -19.08 1.55 -5.23
C PHE A 823 -19.77 0.18 -5.01
N LEU A 824 -20.89 -0.09 -5.70
CA LEU A 824 -21.49 -1.43 -5.70
C LEU A 824 -20.59 -2.47 -6.40
N ALA A 825 -19.93 -2.09 -7.50
CA ALA A 825 -18.98 -2.95 -8.19
C ALA A 825 -17.75 -3.26 -7.31
N GLU A 826 -17.23 -2.26 -6.58
CA GLU A 826 -16.11 -2.39 -5.63
C GLU A 826 -16.43 -3.42 -4.55
N TYR A 827 -17.60 -3.31 -3.90
CA TYR A 827 -18.05 -4.28 -2.90
C TYR A 827 -18.31 -5.68 -3.50
N ALA A 828 -18.88 -5.77 -4.70
CA ALA A 828 -19.06 -7.04 -5.39
C ALA A 828 -17.70 -7.70 -5.73
N HIS A 829 -16.70 -6.90 -6.11
CA HIS A 829 -15.34 -7.34 -6.41
C HIS A 829 -14.58 -7.79 -5.15
N GLU A 830 -14.70 -7.07 -4.02
CA GLU A 830 -14.22 -7.52 -2.69
C GLU A 830 -14.86 -8.85 -2.24
N CYS A 831 -16.05 -9.17 -2.75
CA CYS A 831 -16.74 -10.45 -2.55
C CYS A 831 -16.42 -11.50 -3.62
N LYS A 832 -15.71 -11.16 -4.71
CA LYS A 832 -15.50 -11.99 -5.91
C LYS A 832 -16.81 -12.41 -6.61
N LEU A 833 -17.83 -11.54 -6.59
CA LEU A 833 -19.10 -11.64 -7.33
C LEU A 833 -18.95 -11.01 -8.71
N TRP A 834 -18.36 -11.76 -9.64
CA TRP A 834 -17.93 -11.26 -10.94
C TRP A 834 -19.08 -10.85 -11.85
N GLY A 835 -20.22 -11.56 -11.79
CA GLY A 835 -21.41 -11.23 -12.59
C GLY A 835 -22.04 -9.91 -12.15
N LEU A 836 -22.15 -9.69 -10.85
CA LEU A 836 -22.63 -8.45 -10.25
C LEU A 836 -21.65 -7.30 -10.51
N THR A 837 -20.35 -7.53 -10.37
CA THR A 837 -19.30 -6.53 -10.67
C THR A 837 -19.39 -6.07 -12.12
N GLN A 838 -19.37 -7.00 -13.09
CA GLN A 838 -19.45 -6.68 -14.51
C GLN A 838 -20.74 -5.92 -14.85
N ARG A 839 -21.87 -6.32 -14.26
CA ARG A 839 -23.16 -5.67 -14.54
C ARG A 839 -23.28 -4.30 -13.87
N ALA A 840 -22.73 -4.11 -12.68
CA ALA A 840 -22.67 -2.81 -12.01
C ALA A 840 -21.77 -1.82 -12.77
N LEU A 841 -20.64 -2.26 -13.31
CA LEU A 841 -19.77 -1.42 -14.17
C LEU A 841 -20.48 -0.99 -15.47
N GLN A 842 -21.16 -1.92 -16.15
CA GLN A 842 -22.00 -1.56 -17.31
C GLN A 842 -23.08 -0.53 -16.96
N LEU A 843 -23.71 -0.65 -15.79
CA LEU A 843 -24.69 0.32 -15.32
C LEU A 843 -24.02 1.67 -14.99
N ALA A 844 -22.82 1.67 -14.41
CA ALA A 844 -22.03 2.89 -14.20
C ALA A 844 -21.78 3.65 -15.51
N ASP A 845 -21.46 2.95 -16.61
CA ASP A 845 -21.29 3.55 -17.93
C ASP A 845 -22.59 4.09 -18.52
N THR A 846 -23.66 3.28 -18.54
CA THR A 846 -24.96 3.72 -19.10
C THR A 846 -25.58 4.90 -18.36
N HIS A 847 -25.25 5.09 -17.07
CA HIS A 847 -25.68 6.21 -16.26
C HIS A 847 -24.67 7.36 -16.17
N LEU A 848 -23.47 7.23 -16.77
CA LEU A 848 -22.47 8.29 -16.82
C LEU A 848 -22.91 9.40 -17.78
N ARG A 849 -23.04 10.63 -17.27
CA ARG A 849 -23.33 11.82 -18.06
C ARG A 849 -22.06 12.62 -18.27
N SER A 850 -21.99 13.40 -19.36
CA SER A 850 -21.00 14.47 -19.58
C SER A 850 -21.08 15.63 -18.57
N ARG A 851 -21.79 15.42 -17.45
CA ARG A 851 -21.93 16.36 -16.35
C ARG A 851 -21.42 15.81 -15.02
N ASP A 852 -21.02 14.55 -14.98
CA ASP A 852 -20.67 13.86 -13.75
C ASP A 852 -19.17 13.97 -13.44
N VAL A 853 -18.88 14.10 -12.14
CA VAL A 853 -17.54 14.03 -11.55
C VAL A 853 -17.39 12.65 -10.91
N ILE A 854 -16.22 12.03 -11.04
CA ILE A 854 -15.84 10.78 -10.34
C ILE A 854 -14.45 10.98 -9.71
N ASN A 855 -14.29 10.57 -8.44
CA ASN A 855 -13.01 10.63 -7.72
C ASN A 855 -11.89 9.91 -8.50
N GLY A 856 -10.64 10.37 -8.38
CA GLY A 856 -9.47 9.70 -8.95
C GLY A 856 -9.40 8.24 -8.53
N GLU A 857 -9.45 7.97 -7.22
CA GLU A 857 -9.45 6.61 -6.66
C GLU A 857 -10.58 5.72 -7.23
N LEU A 858 -11.78 6.27 -7.45
CA LEU A 858 -12.89 5.52 -8.05
C LEU A 858 -12.68 5.24 -9.54
N ARG A 859 -12.02 6.13 -10.30
CA ARG A 859 -11.62 5.86 -11.69
C ARG A 859 -10.51 4.80 -11.75
N VAL A 860 -9.53 4.85 -10.86
CA VAL A 860 -8.45 3.86 -10.71
C VAL A 860 -9.03 2.48 -10.37
N MET A 861 -9.89 2.40 -9.35
CA MET A 861 -10.57 1.15 -8.96
C MET A 861 -11.49 0.62 -10.06
N LYS A 862 -12.19 1.50 -10.80
CA LYS A 862 -12.96 1.11 -11.99
C LYS A 862 -12.07 0.38 -13.00
N ARG A 863 -10.99 1.01 -13.45
CA ARG A 863 -10.07 0.45 -14.45
C ARG A 863 -9.39 -0.85 -13.95
N ALA A 864 -9.07 -0.93 -12.65
CA ALA A 864 -8.52 -2.15 -12.04
C ALA A 864 -9.52 -3.33 -12.02
N MET A 865 -10.79 -3.07 -11.68
CA MET A 865 -11.85 -4.09 -11.76
C MET A 865 -12.14 -4.52 -13.19
N GLU A 866 -12.12 -3.60 -14.16
CA GLU A 866 -12.24 -3.90 -15.58
C GLU A 866 -11.08 -4.76 -16.08
N ALA A 867 -9.85 -4.50 -15.61
CA ALA A 867 -8.68 -5.31 -15.92
C ALA A 867 -8.80 -6.75 -15.37
N GLU A 868 -9.16 -6.95 -14.09
CA GLU A 868 -9.37 -8.30 -13.55
C GLU A 868 -10.52 -9.05 -14.26
N LEU A 869 -11.58 -8.34 -14.67
CA LEU A 869 -12.65 -8.91 -15.50
C LEU A 869 -12.15 -9.30 -16.91
N CYS A 870 -11.24 -8.53 -17.52
CA CYS A 870 -10.63 -8.89 -18.81
C CYS A 870 -9.77 -10.17 -18.68
N LEU A 871 -8.97 -10.29 -17.62
CA LEU A 871 -8.17 -11.50 -17.34
C LEU A 871 -9.07 -12.72 -17.12
N ARG A 872 -10.18 -12.57 -16.38
CA ARG A 872 -11.13 -13.65 -16.11
C ARG A 872 -11.93 -14.10 -17.34
N ASN A 873 -12.26 -13.18 -18.23
CA ASN A 873 -13.08 -13.45 -19.41
C ASN A 873 -12.26 -13.79 -20.67
N GLY A 874 -10.92 -13.70 -20.61
CA GLY A 874 -9.99 -13.85 -21.73
C GLY A 874 -9.78 -15.28 -22.26
N GLY A 875 -10.84 -16.08 -22.38
CA GLY A 875 -10.77 -17.42 -22.99
C GLY A 875 -10.50 -17.41 -24.49
N ASP A 876 -10.79 -16.29 -25.17
CA ASP A 876 -10.56 -16.09 -26.60
C ASP A 876 -9.15 -15.51 -26.89
N GLY A 877 -8.13 -16.30 -26.56
CA GLY A 877 -6.71 -15.97 -26.81
C GLY A 877 -6.07 -15.12 -25.71
N GLU A 878 -5.17 -15.74 -24.95
CA GLU A 878 -4.59 -15.25 -23.68
C GLU A 878 -3.89 -13.88 -23.83
N ASP A 879 -3.23 -13.63 -24.97
CA ASP A 879 -2.59 -12.35 -25.29
C ASP A 879 -3.57 -11.17 -25.37
N THR A 880 -4.80 -11.40 -25.84
CA THR A 880 -5.77 -10.33 -26.11
C THR A 880 -6.39 -9.79 -24.82
N GLY A 881 -6.72 -10.68 -23.88
CA GLY A 881 -7.18 -10.31 -22.54
C GLY A 881 -6.07 -9.61 -21.74
N SER A 882 -4.86 -10.18 -21.75
CA SER A 882 -3.71 -9.66 -21.01
C SER A 882 -3.27 -8.29 -21.49
N SER A 883 -3.12 -8.08 -22.81
CA SER A 883 -2.73 -6.79 -23.38
C SER A 883 -3.79 -5.69 -23.18
N ARG A 884 -5.08 -6.04 -23.10
CA ARG A 884 -6.15 -5.11 -22.70
C ARG A 884 -6.08 -4.75 -21.21
N ALA A 885 -5.85 -5.74 -20.35
CA ALA A 885 -5.70 -5.53 -18.90
C ALA A 885 -4.51 -4.61 -18.58
N ILE A 886 -3.35 -4.82 -19.23
CA ILE A 886 -2.15 -3.98 -19.07
C ILE A 886 -2.47 -2.50 -19.41
N LYS A 887 -3.15 -2.23 -20.52
CA LYS A 887 -3.52 -0.86 -20.92
C LYS A 887 -4.43 -0.18 -19.89
N LEU A 888 -5.47 -0.86 -19.43
CA LEU A 888 -6.38 -0.34 -18.41
C LEU A 888 -5.64 -0.02 -17.09
N LEU A 889 -4.63 -0.82 -16.73
CA LEU A 889 -3.83 -0.61 -15.52
C LEU A 889 -2.78 0.49 -15.68
N GLN A 890 -2.19 0.66 -16.86
CA GLN A 890 -1.34 1.81 -17.19
C GLN A 890 -2.13 3.12 -17.12
N GLU A 891 -3.33 3.16 -17.71
CA GLU A 891 -4.26 4.30 -17.60
C GLU A 891 -4.69 4.58 -16.15
N ALA A 892 -4.83 3.54 -15.32
CA ALA A 892 -5.11 3.70 -13.90
C ALA A 892 -3.92 4.34 -13.14
N LEU A 893 -2.69 3.89 -13.42
CA LEU A 893 -1.47 4.44 -12.83
C LEU A 893 -1.11 5.84 -13.34
N GLU A 894 -1.67 6.27 -14.48
CA GLU A 894 -1.63 7.66 -14.95
C GLU A 894 -2.58 8.61 -14.20
N ILE A 895 -3.58 8.07 -13.48
CA ILE A 895 -4.44 8.83 -12.55
C ILE A 895 -3.81 8.88 -11.15
N ASP A 896 -3.29 7.75 -10.67
CA ASP A 896 -2.60 7.63 -9.38
C ASP A 896 -1.44 6.62 -9.46
N ALA A 897 -0.23 7.13 -9.61
CA ALA A 897 0.99 6.32 -9.67
C ALA A 897 1.35 5.63 -8.33
N SER A 898 0.68 5.98 -7.22
CA SER A 898 0.89 5.37 -5.89
C SER A 898 -0.09 4.24 -5.58
N HIS A 899 -1.05 3.95 -6.45
CA HIS A 899 -2.16 3.06 -6.11
C HIS A 899 -1.75 1.57 -6.01
N PRO A 900 -1.74 0.96 -4.80
CA PRO A 900 -1.09 -0.33 -4.58
C PRO A 900 -1.84 -1.50 -5.23
N ILE A 901 -3.18 -1.42 -5.33
CA ILE A 901 -3.98 -2.48 -5.96
C ILE A 901 -3.71 -2.53 -7.47
N ALA A 902 -3.49 -1.38 -8.12
CA ALA A 902 -3.21 -1.32 -9.56
C ALA A 902 -1.83 -1.90 -9.88
N TRP A 903 -0.82 -1.58 -9.06
CA TRP A 903 0.51 -2.22 -9.16
C TRP A 903 0.46 -3.73 -8.89
N LEU A 904 -0.29 -4.18 -7.86
CA LEU A 904 -0.47 -5.60 -7.58
C LEU A 904 -1.16 -6.33 -8.74
N THR A 905 -2.23 -5.77 -9.33
CA THR A 905 -2.88 -6.40 -10.49
C THR A 905 -1.99 -6.42 -11.71
N LEU A 906 -1.21 -5.35 -11.98
CA LEU A 906 -0.29 -5.30 -13.11
C LEU A 906 0.83 -6.35 -12.95
N GLY A 907 1.37 -6.50 -11.74
CA GLY A 907 2.31 -7.56 -11.38
C GLY A 907 1.74 -8.97 -11.59
N LYS A 908 0.44 -9.21 -11.30
CA LYS A 908 -0.20 -10.49 -11.63
C LYS A 908 -0.17 -10.77 -13.14
N VAL A 909 -0.48 -9.79 -14.00
CA VAL A 909 -0.50 -10.01 -15.45
C VAL A 909 0.90 -10.31 -15.99
N TYR A 910 1.91 -9.55 -15.57
CA TYR A 910 3.29 -9.82 -16.00
C TYR A 910 3.84 -11.14 -15.44
N LEU A 911 3.37 -11.63 -14.28
CA LEU A 911 3.68 -12.99 -13.81
C LEU A 911 2.95 -14.11 -14.59
N GLN A 912 1.92 -13.79 -15.40
CA GLN A 912 1.33 -14.74 -16.36
C GLN A 912 2.05 -14.71 -17.72
N GLN A 913 2.99 -13.79 -17.92
CA GLN A 913 3.79 -13.65 -19.14
C GLN A 913 5.26 -13.92 -18.80
N ASP A 914 5.70 -15.19 -18.86
CA ASP A 914 7.03 -15.66 -18.43
C ASP A 914 8.20 -14.76 -18.89
N SER A 915 8.10 -14.19 -20.10
CA SER A 915 9.08 -13.29 -20.69
C SER A 915 9.29 -11.96 -19.94
N GLN A 916 8.38 -11.55 -19.05
CA GLN A 916 8.39 -10.23 -18.40
C GLN A 916 8.56 -10.27 -16.86
N THR A 917 8.99 -11.41 -16.31
CA THR A 917 9.17 -11.62 -14.85
C THR A 917 9.90 -10.49 -14.10
N LYS A 918 10.86 -9.80 -14.74
CA LYS A 918 11.55 -8.63 -14.13
C LYS A 918 10.62 -7.44 -13.88
N THR A 919 9.83 -7.03 -14.89
CA THR A 919 8.89 -5.92 -14.74
C THR A 919 7.75 -6.28 -13.77
N ALA A 920 7.42 -7.57 -13.69
CA ALA A 920 6.48 -8.09 -12.69
C ALA A 920 6.99 -7.89 -11.25
N ILE A 921 8.27 -8.16 -10.98
CA ILE A 921 8.92 -7.91 -9.69
C ILE A 921 8.90 -6.42 -9.35
N GLU A 922 9.29 -5.54 -10.29
CA GLU A 922 9.26 -4.08 -10.09
C GLU A 922 7.84 -3.56 -9.75
N CYS A 923 6.81 -4.08 -10.43
CA CYS A 923 5.42 -3.74 -10.13
C CYS A 923 5.01 -4.21 -8.73
N LEU A 924 5.42 -5.41 -8.31
CA LEU A 924 5.09 -5.94 -6.98
C LEU A 924 5.87 -5.22 -5.87
N GLN A 925 7.10 -4.75 -6.12
CA GLN A 925 7.84 -3.90 -5.17
C GLN A 925 7.13 -2.55 -4.95
N ARG A 926 6.69 -1.86 -6.02
CA ARG A 926 5.89 -0.62 -5.91
C ARG A 926 4.54 -0.83 -5.20
N ALA A 927 3.92 -2.00 -5.35
CA ALA A 927 2.73 -2.36 -4.58
C ALA A 927 3.01 -2.51 -3.06
N LEU A 928 4.24 -2.87 -2.68
CA LEU A 928 4.66 -3.12 -1.30
C LEU A 928 5.06 -1.84 -0.55
N GLU A 929 5.63 -0.84 -1.26
CA GLU A 929 5.86 0.52 -0.74
C GLU A 929 4.58 1.13 -0.17
N HIS A 930 3.46 0.94 -0.87
CA HIS A 930 2.14 1.47 -0.49
C HIS A 930 1.22 0.45 0.19
N ARG A 931 1.77 -0.63 0.77
CA ARG A 931 0.99 -1.73 1.39
C ARG A 931 0.02 -1.29 2.49
N GLU A 932 0.33 -0.21 3.22
CA GLU A 932 -0.54 0.32 4.28
C GLU A 932 -1.92 0.76 3.77
N ALA A 933 -2.03 1.10 2.48
CA ALA A 933 -3.33 1.44 1.88
C ALA A 933 -4.18 0.20 1.53
N MET A 934 -3.62 -1.02 1.59
CA MET A 934 -4.34 -2.28 1.39
C MET A 934 -5.01 -2.80 2.68
N ASN A 935 -6.30 -2.49 2.81
CA ASN A 935 -7.11 -2.90 3.98
C ASN A 935 -7.24 -4.43 4.14
N ALA A 936 -7.11 -5.21 3.06
CA ALA A 936 -7.36 -6.65 3.07
C ALA A 936 -6.09 -7.49 3.28
N GLU A 937 -6.04 -8.25 4.38
CA GLU A 937 -4.96 -9.16 4.73
C GLU A 937 -4.61 -10.18 3.63
N SER A 938 -5.60 -10.75 2.95
CA SER A 938 -5.39 -11.71 1.86
C SER A 938 -4.78 -11.09 0.60
N LEU A 939 -4.92 -9.76 0.41
CA LEU A 939 -4.18 -9.03 -0.63
C LEU A 939 -2.73 -8.77 -0.20
N ARG A 940 -2.48 -8.41 1.07
CA ARG A 940 -1.12 -8.23 1.61
C ARG A 940 -0.32 -9.55 1.62
N LEU A 941 -0.86 -10.63 2.19
CA LEU A 941 -0.23 -11.96 2.15
C LEU A 941 -0.03 -12.43 0.70
N GLY A 942 -1.03 -12.20 -0.17
CA GLY A 942 -0.95 -12.51 -1.61
C GLY A 942 -0.02 -11.60 -2.41
N LEU A 943 0.44 -10.49 -1.86
CA LEU A 943 1.50 -9.66 -2.44
C LEU A 943 2.86 -10.23 -2.01
N TYR A 944 3.08 -10.43 -0.70
CA TYR A 944 4.30 -11.01 -0.15
C TYR A 944 4.67 -12.36 -0.78
N LEU A 945 3.73 -13.30 -0.82
CA LEU A 945 4.00 -14.64 -1.35
C LEU A 945 4.29 -14.61 -2.86
N ARG A 946 3.61 -13.77 -3.66
CA ARG A 946 3.89 -13.62 -5.09
C ARG A 946 5.24 -12.99 -5.36
N LEU A 947 5.57 -11.90 -4.67
CA LEU A 947 6.86 -11.22 -4.80
C LEU A 947 8.01 -12.15 -4.40
N GLY A 948 7.90 -12.81 -3.24
CA GLY A 948 8.91 -13.75 -2.76
C GLY A 948 9.13 -14.93 -3.71
N LEU A 949 8.06 -15.54 -4.24
CA LEU A 949 8.18 -16.62 -5.23
C LEU A 949 8.79 -16.14 -6.57
N ALA A 950 8.41 -14.96 -7.06
CA ALA A 950 9.01 -14.36 -8.26
C ALA A 950 10.50 -14.04 -8.08
N LEU A 951 10.90 -13.57 -6.89
CA LEU A 951 12.29 -13.35 -6.53
C LEU A 951 13.09 -14.66 -6.44
N LEU A 952 12.51 -15.73 -5.86
CA LEU A 952 13.12 -17.06 -5.88
C LEU A 952 13.31 -17.60 -7.30
N HIS A 953 12.30 -17.44 -8.18
CA HIS A 953 12.39 -17.86 -9.58
C HIS A 953 13.44 -17.06 -10.37
N SER A 954 13.59 -15.77 -10.07
CA SER A 954 14.62 -14.90 -10.67
C SER A 954 16.01 -15.02 -10.03
N GLN A 955 16.20 -15.97 -9.09
CA GLN A 955 17.44 -16.23 -8.34
C GLN A 955 17.90 -15.07 -7.42
N GLN A 956 17.01 -14.12 -7.12
CA GLN A 956 17.27 -12.99 -6.21
C GLN A 956 17.02 -13.39 -4.74
N PHE A 957 17.80 -14.37 -4.26
CA PHE A 957 17.53 -15.03 -2.98
C PHE A 957 17.59 -14.09 -1.76
N GLU A 958 18.42 -13.05 -1.77
CA GLU A 958 18.50 -12.11 -0.63
C GLU A 958 17.25 -11.21 -0.53
N ALA A 959 16.75 -10.70 -1.66
CA ALA A 959 15.50 -9.95 -1.71
C ALA A 959 14.27 -10.85 -1.43
N ALA A 960 14.35 -12.14 -1.77
CA ALA A 960 13.35 -13.12 -1.33
C ALA A 960 13.39 -13.29 0.20
N GLU A 961 14.59 -13.41 0.81
CA GLU A 961 14.75 -13.51 2.26
C GLU A 961 14.15 -12.29 2.98
N THR A 962 14.42 -11.06 2.53
CA THR A 962 13.79 -9.85 3.12
C THR A 962 12.28 -9.84 2.94
N THR A 963 11.77 -10.11 1.73
CA THR A 963 10.32 -10.15 1.44
C THR A 963 9.58 -11.12 2.35
N PHE A 964 10.07 -12.35 2.49
CA PHE A 964 9.43 -13.35 3.34
C PHE A 964 9.59 -13.06 4.84
N LEU A 965 10.70 -12.44 5.28
CA LEU A 965 10.85 -12.03 6.69
C LEU A 965 9.92 -10.86 7.07
N LEU A 966 9.70 -9.90 6.17
CA LEU A 966 8.68 -8.86 6.34
C LEU A 966 7.28 -9.49 6.43
N ALA A 967 6.99 -10.48 5.59
CA ALA A 967 5.75 -11.25 5.64
C ALA A 967 5.58 -12.02 6.97
N CYS A 968 6.66 -12.53 7.55
CA CYS A 968 6.62 -13.23 8.85
C CYS A 968 6.35 -12.30 10.04
N ASP A 969 6.59 -10.98 9.93
CA ASP A 969 6.26 -10.02 10.99
C ASP A 969 4.78 -9.59 10.94
N GLU A 970 4.18 -9.53 9.74
CA GLU A 970 2.74 -9.29 9.58
C GLU A 970 1.89 -10.58 9.72
N PHE A 971 2.42 -11.77 9.38
CA PHE A 971 1.66 -13.02 9.27
C PHE A 971 2.41 -14.26 9.78
N ARG A 972 1.87 -14.91 10.83
CA ARG A 972 2.39 -16.19 11.35
C ARG A 972 1.90 -17.39 10.54
N VAL A 973 2.44 -17.53 9.32
CA VAL A 973 1.98 -18.45 8.26
C VAL A 973 3.12 -19.38 7.78
N ALA A 974 2.82 -20.66 7.53
CA ALA A 974 3.86 -21.66 7.22
C ALA A 974 4.59 -21.37 5.90
N SER A 975 3.87 -20.93 4.87
CA SER A 975 4.40 -20.63 3.54
C SER A 975 5.42 -19.47 3.56
N CYS A 976 5.26 -18.49 4.44
CA CYS A 976 6.24 -17.42 4.61
C CYS A 976 7.56 -17.98 5.16
N TRP A 977 7.48 -18.77 6.23
CA TRP A 977 8.64 -19.42 6.84
C TRP A 977 9.30 -20.46 5.92
N LEU A 978 8.53 -21.16 5.09
CA LEU A 978 9.05 -21.99 4.00
C LEU A 978 9.83 -21.15 2.98
N GLY A 979 9.30 -20.00 2.57
CA GLY A 979 9.99 -19.05 1.68
C GLY A 979 11.33 -18.56 2.24
N VAL A 980 11.38 -18.17 3.52
CA VAL A 980 12.63 -17.86 4.23
C VAL A 980 13.57 -19.06 4.22
N GLY A 981 13.06 -20.25 4.52
CA GLY A 981 13.82 -21.50 4.52
C GLY A 981 14.48 -21.80 3.18
N ILE A 982 13.73 -21.70 2.09
CA ILE A 982 14.23 -21.90 0.71
C ILE A 982 15.30 -20.86 0.38
N ALA A 983 15.04 -19.57 0.64
CA ALA A 983 16.03 -18.51 0.40
C ALA A 983 17.33 -18.77 1.19
N CYS A 984 17.24 -19.14 2.47
CA CYS A 984 18.40 -19.47 3.28
C CYS A 984 19.14 -20.74 2.84
N VAL A 985 18.45 -21.77 2.32
CA VAL A 985 19.10 -22.95 1.71
C VAL A 985 19.87 -22.56 0.46
N ARG A 986 19.32 -21.70 -0.41
CA ARG A 986 19.99 -21.21 -1.63
C ARG A 986 21.15 -20.27 -1.36
N LEU A 987 21.17 -19.62 -0.18
CA LEU A 987 22.24 -18.75 0.29
C LEU A 987 23.23 -19.46 1.23
N GLU A 988 23.13 -20.78 1.39
CA GLU A 988 23.97 -21.59 2.29
C GLU A 988 23.94 -21.14 3.77
N LYS A 989 22.89 -20.38 4.16
CA LYS A 989 22.67 -19.85 5.52
C LYS A 989 22.04 -20.92 6.42
N TRP A 990 22.72 -22.06 6.60
CA TRP A 990 22.17 -23.31 7.15
C TRP A 990 21.43 -23.17 8.50
N GLU A 991 21.96 -22.43 9.47
CA GLU A 991 21.28 -22.19 10.76
C GLU A 991 19.93 -21.46 10.59
N ARG A 992 19.89 -20.45 9.71
CA ARG A 992 18.67 -19.67 9.43
C ARG A 992 17.65 -20.52 8.71
N ALA A 993 18.10 -21.34 7.76
CA ALA A 993 17.26 -22.35 7.09
C ALA A 993 16.66 -23.35 8.10
N GLN A 994 17.46 -23.88 9.02
CA GLN A 994 17.01 -24.83 10.04
C GLN A 994 15.94 -24.21 10.95
N MET A 995 16.17 -23.00 11.45
CA MET A 995 15.20 -22.27 12.27
C MET A 995 13.89 -22.05 11.50
N ALA A 996 13.96 -21.48 10.29
CA ALA A 996 12.80 -21.16 9.48
C ALA A 996 11.97 -22.40 9.08
N LEU A 997 12.61 -23.46 8.58
CA LEU A 997 11.94 -24.70 8.20
C LEU A 997 11.36 -25.44 9.42
N SER A 998 12.00 -25.35 10.60
CA SER A 998 11.44 -25.93 11.82
C SER A 998 10.16 -25.24 12.29
N GLU A 999 10.04 -23.92 12.09
CA GLU A 999 8.82 -23.16 12.40
C GLU A 999 7.74 -23.34 11.33
N ALA A 1000 8.11 -23.41 10.05
CA ALA A 1000 7.19 -23.80 8.98
C ALA A 1000 6.53 -25.16 9.28
N ASN A 1001 7.33 -26.13 9.76
CA ASN A 1001 6.86 -27.46 10.12
C ASN A 1001 5.94 -27.45 11.36
N LYS A 1002 6.26 -26.66 12.40
CA LYS A 1002 5.34 -26.47 13.54
C LYS A 1002 4.01 -25.86 13.13
N LEU A 1003 4.03 -24.90 12.19
CA LEU A 1003 2.83 -24.22 11.72
C LEU A 1003 1.97 -25.14 10.84
N ASP A 1004 2.57 -25.86 9.89
CA ASP A 1004 1.86 -26.89 9.12
C ASP A 1004 2.67 -28.20 8.96
N PRO A 1005 2.51 -29.17 9.88
CA PRO A 1005 3.13 -30.49 9.77
C PRO A 1005 2.64 -31.31 8.56
N SER A 1006 1.58 -30.87 7.86
CA SER A 1006 1.03 -31.56 6.69
C SER A 1006 1.66 -31.11 5.36
N ASN A 1007 2.53 -30.09 5.37
CA ASN A 1007 3.14 -29.56 4.15
C ASN A 1007 4.30 -30.46 3.67
N PRO A 1008 4.20 -31.10 2.48
CA PRO A 1008 5.22 -32.03 2.01
C PRO A 1008 6.51 -31.34 1.57
N ASP A 1009 6.45 -30.10 1.07
CA ASP A 1009 7.62 -29.34 0.63
C ASP A 1009 8.49 -28.95 1.83
N VAL A 1010 7.89 -28.61 2.99
CA VAL A 1010 8.65 -28.35 4.23
C VAL A 1010 9.46 -29.57 4.65
N TRP A 1011 8.86 -30.77 4.65
CA TRP A 1011 9.57 -32.01 4.93
C TRP A 1011 10.67 -32.33 3.91
N ALA A 1012 10.43 -32.03 2.63
CA ALA A 1012 11.42 -32.21 1.58
C ALA A 1012 12.60 -31.23 1.71
N TYR A 1013 12.38 -29.97 2.06
CA TYR A 1013 13.46 -29.00 2.33
C TYR A 1013 14.19 -29.30 3.65
N LEU A 1014 13.53 -29.85 4.66
CA LEU A 1014 14.21 -30.37 5.86
C LEU A 1014 15.11 -31.58 5.54
N ALA A 1015 14.65 -32.49 4.67
CA ALA A 1015 15.47 -33.59 4.17
C ALA A 1015 16.67 -33.07 3.36
N LEU A 1016 16.46 -32.13 2.43
CA LEU A 1016 17.53 -31.53 1.64
C LEU A 1016 18.56 -30.84 2.55
N LEU A 1017 18.11 -30.03 3.52
CA LEU A 1017 18.97 -29.37 4.49
C LEU A 1017 19.83 -30.36 5.29
N ALA A 1018 19.26 -31.47 5.77
CA ALA A 1018 20.01 -32.51 6.49
C ALA A 1018 21.12 -33.14 5.62
N LEU A 1019 20.93 -33.19 4.30
CA LEU A 1019 21.93 -33.73 3.36
C LEU A 1019 22.94 -32.68 2.85
N THR A 1020 22.65 -31.37 2.92
CA THR A 1020 23.53 -30.31 2.38
C THR A 1020 24.23 -29.45 3.44
N ALA A 1021 23.70 -29.35 4.66
CA ALA A 1021 24.25 -28.45 5.70
C ALA A 1021 25.64 -28.86 6.21
N HIS A 1022 26.06 -30.10 5.96
CA HIS A 1022 27.33 -30.65 6.42
C HIS A 1022 28.08 -31.30 5.25
N GLY A 1023 29.32 -30.85 4.98
CA GLY A 1023 30.16 -31.36 3.89
C GLY A 1023 30.60 -32.83 4.02
N SER A 1024 30.20 -33.49 5.12
CA SER A 1024 30.22 -34.94 5.30
C SER A 1024 28.96 -35.32 6.06
N VAL A 1025 27.99 -35.93 5.37
CA VAL A 1025 26.73 -36.41 5.96
C VAL A 1025 27.01 -37.49 7.00
N SER A 1026 26.44 -37.37 8.20
CA SER A 1026 26.57 -38.40 9.23
C SER A 1026 25.52 -39.50 9.10
N GLY A 1027 25.78 -40.65 9.72
CA GLY A 1027 24.80 -41.75 9.85
C GLY A 1027 23.62 -41.46 10.78
N HIS A 1028 23.48 -40.22 11.27
CA HIS A 1028 22.27 -39.67 11.88
C HIS A 1028 21.47 -38.90 10.81
N ASP A 1029 22.12 -37.93 10.16
CA ASP A 1029 21.52 -37.07 9.13
C ASP A 1029 20.92 -37.88 7.97
N GLU A 1030 21.59 -38.97 7.55
CA GLU A 1030 21.08 -39.89 6.53
C GLU A 1030 19.72 -40.52 6.93
N LYS A 1031 19.56 -40.86 8.21
CA LYS A 1031 18.33 -41.47 8.75
C LYS A 1031 17.23 -40.45 8.95
N ASP A 1032 17.58 -39.24 9.36
CA ASP A 1032 16.63 -38.14 9.51
C ASP A 1032 16.11 -37.72 8.14
N ALA A 1033 16.98 -37.56 7.14
CA ALA A 1033 16.59 -37.31 5.76
C ALA A 1033 15.68 -38.42 5.20
N GLN A 1034 15.98 -39.70 5.44
CA GLN A 1034 15.09 -40.81 5.06
C GLN A 1034 13.73 -40.75 5.74
N GLN A 1035 13.68 -40.40 7.04
CA GLN A 1035 12.42 -40.19 7.77
C GLN A 1035 11.63 -39.03 7.20
N PHE A 1036 12.24 -37.86 7.00
CA PHE A 1036 11.61 -36.67 6.43
C PHE A 1036 11.09 -36.94 5.01
N VAL A 1037 11.83 -37.66 4.17
CA VAL A 1037 11.36 -38.12 2.85
C VAL A 1037 10.16 -39.05 2.96
N SER A 1038 10.16 -40.00 3.89
CA SER A 1038 9.00 -40.88 4.10
C SER A 1038 7.74 -40.09 4.47
N GLN A 1039 7.89 -38.98 5.20
CA GLN A 1039 6.80 -38.09 5.59
C GLN A 1039 6.37 -37.18 4.43
N ALA A 1040 7.31 -36.58 3.68
CA ALA A 1040 7.01 -35.81 2.47
C ALA A 1040 6.24 -36.65 1.43
N LEU A 1041 6.65 -37.91 1.22
CA LEU A 1041 5.96 -38.85 0.33
C LEU A 1041 4.57 -39.24 0.86
N ARG A 1042 4.40 -39.40 2.18
CA ARG A 1042 3.11 -39.64 2.83
C ARG A 1042 2.16 -38.45 2.69
N HIS A 1043 2.68 -37.23 2.75
CA HIS A 1043 1.95 -35.97 2.54
C HIS A 1043 1.85 -35.56 1.05
N ASN A 1044 2.14 -36.50 0.14
CA ASN A 1044 1.99 -36.37 -1.30
C ASN A 1044 2.80 -35.26 -1.99
N LEU A 1045 4.09 -35.12 -1.62
CA LEU A 1045 5.08 -34.32 -2.36
C LEU A 1045 4.91 -34.42 -3.88
N SER A 1046 4.64 -33.28 -4.52
CA SER A 1046 4.29 -33.17 -5.95
C SER A 1046 5.29 -32.34 -6.75
N ASN A 1047 6.09 -31.49 -6.10
CA ASN A 1047 7.03 -30.56 -6.73
C ASN A 1047 8.13 -31.32 -7.50
N PRO A 1048 8.15 -31.30 -8.85
CA PRO A 1048 9.04 -32.14 -9.65
C PRO A 1048 10.49 -31.66 -9.60
N ALA A 1049 10.72 -30.35 -9.41
CA ALA A 1049 12.07 -29.78 -9.27
C ALA A 1049 12.68 -30.18 -7.93
N LEU A 1050 11.94 -30.02 -6.83
CA LEU A 1050 12.38 -30.42 -5.49
C LEU A 1050 12.63 -31.93 -5.39
N LEU A 1051 11.75 -32.76 -5.97
CA LEU A 1051 11.97 -34.21 -6.09
C LEU A 1051 13.29 -34.55 -6.81
N ARG A 1052 13.66 -33.78 -7.85
CA ARG A 1052 14.91 -33.97 -8.61
C ARG A 1052 16.14 -33.53 -7.80
N GLU A 1053 16.12 -32.35 -7.20
CA GLU A 1053 17.22 -31.86 -6.35
C GLU A 1053 17.49 -32.79 -5.18
N LEU A 1054 16.43 -33.20 -4.48
CA LEU A 1054 16.50 -34.13 -3.36
C LEU A 1054 16.99 -35.52 -3.83
N SER A 1055 16.62 -35.98 -5.03
CA SER A 1055 17.20 -37.19 -5.60
C SER A 1055 18.71 -37.06 -5.87
N ASN A 1056 19.18 -35.90 -6.38
CA ASN A 1056 20.61 -35.65 -6.61
C ASN A 1056 21.41 -35.67 -5.29
N ALA A 1057 20.82 -35.17 -4.19
CA ALA A 1057 21.42 -35.25 -2.87
C ALA A 1057 21.60 -36.71 -2.39
N PHE A 1058 20.63 -37.60 -2.65
CA PHE A 1058 20.81 -39.04 -2.37
C PHE A 1058 21.81 -39.73 -3.31
N VAL A 1059 21.95 -39.29 -4.56
CA VAL A 1059 23.01 -39.78 -5.47
C VAL A 1059 24.40 -39.42 -4.94
N ALA A 1060 24.59 -38.23 -4.37
CA ALA A 1060 25.84 -37.83 -3.75
C ALA A 1060 26.25 -38.67 -2.51
N ILE A 1061 25.30 -39.43 -1.95
CA ILE A 1061 25.49 -40.31 -0.78
C ILE A 1061 25.42 -41.80 -1.20
N ASP A 1062 25.46 -42.09 -2.51
CA ASP A 1062 25.36 -43.43 -3.10
C ASP A 1062 24.09 -44.21 -2.66
N ARG A 1063 22.98 -43.49 -2.47
CA ARG A 1063 21.64 -44.04 -2.18
C ARG A 1063 20.77 -44.04 -3.43
N LEU A 1064 21.26 -44.75 -4.45
CA LEU A 1064 20.65 -44.79 -5.78
C LEU A 1064 19.18 -45.25 -5.76
N GLU A 1065 18.82 -46.23 -4.91
CA GLU A 1065 17.45 -46.72 -4.77
C GLU A 1065 16.42 -45.66 -4.32
N THR A 1066 16.80 -44.73 -3.42
CA THR A 1066 15.87 -43.68 -2.98
C THR A 1066 15.79 -42.60 -4.05
N ALA A 1067 16.92 -42.22 -4.64
CA ALA A 1067 16.97 -41.29 -5.77
C ALA A 1067 16.10 -41.76 -6.96
N GLU A 1068 16.17 -43.05 -7.32
CA GLU A 1068 15.36 -43.66 -8.37
C GLU A 1068 13.85 -43.54 -8.09
N LYS A 1069 13.41 -43.87 -6.86
CA LYS A 1069 12.00 -43.76 -6.42
C LYS A 1069 11.49 -42.32 -6.50
N LEU A 1070 12.34 -41.35 -6.14
CA LEU A 1070 12.05 -39.91 -6.21
C LEU A 1070 11.97 -39.40 -7.66
N LEU A 1071 12.89 -39.83 -8.52
CA LEU A 1071 12.92 -39.46 -9.95
C LEU A 1071 11.73 -40.04 -10.73
N ARG A 1072 11.36 -41.30 -10.45
CA ARG A 1072 10.12 -41.91 -10.99
C ARG A 1072 8.87 -41.14 -10.55
N ARG A 1073 8.84 -40.61 -9.31
CA ARG A 1073 7.73 -39.74 -8.85
C ARG A 1073 7.78 -38.35 -9.52
N SER A 1074 8.96 -37.75 -9.69
CA SER A 1074 9.13 -36.48 -10.41
C SER A 1074 8.59 -36.57 -11.85
N LEU A 1075 8.93 -37.63 -12.59
CA LEU A 1075 8.40 -37.90 -13.94
C LEU A 1075 6.89 -38.16 -13.96
N ALA A 1076 6.31 -38.72 -12.89
CA ALA A 1076 4.86 -38.90 -12.78
C ALA A 1076 4.11 -37.58 -12.50
N CYS A 1077 4.79 -36.56 -11.95
CA CYS A 1077 4.25 -35.22 -11.75
C CYS A 1077 4.46 -34.32 -12.98
N GLN A 1078 5.65 -34.36 -13.60
CA GLN A 1078 5.98 -33.61 -14.81
C GLN A 1078 7.00 -34.38 -15.66
N ASP A 1079 6.61 -34.73 -16.89
CA ASP A 1079 7.53 -35.33 -17.85
C ASP A 1079 8.57 -34.31 -18.31
N SER A 1080 9.85 -34.72 -18.33
CA SER A 1080 10.97 -33.79 -18.45
C SER A 1080 12.22 -34.51 -18.96
N SER A 1081 12.78 -34.04 -20.08
CA SER A 1081 14.00 -34.60 -20.71
C SER A 1081 15.19 -34.66 -19.74
N LEU A 1082 15.40 -33.61 -18.96
CA LEU A 1082 16.40 -33.53 -17.88
C LEU A 1082 16.15 -34.59 -16.80
N THR A 1083 14.89 -34.80 -16.41
CA THR A 1083 14.54 -35.75 -15.34
C THR A 1083 14.63 -37.21 -15.83
N ARG A 1084 14.34 -37.47 -17.11
CA ARG A 1084 14.63 -38.76 -17.77
C ARG A 1084 16.14 -39.02 -17.84
N LYS A 1085 16.93 -38.00 -18.18
CA LYS A 1085 18.40 -38.03 -18.25
C LYS A 1085 19.00 -38.39 -16.88
N THR A 1086 18.59 -37.72 -15.80
CA THR A 1086 19.06 -38.05 -14.44
C THR A 1086 18.59 -39.43 -13.97
N LEU A 1087 17.37 -39.86 -14.29
CA LEU A 1087 16.91 -41.23 -14.00
C LEU A 1087 17.73 -42.28 -14.77
N ALA A 1088 18.06 -42.03 -16.02
CA ALA A 1088 18.88 -42.92 -16.84
C ALA A 1088 20.33 -43.03 -16.32
N ASP A 1089 20.91 -41.92 -15.84
CA ASP A 1089 22.21 -41.90 -15.15
C ASP A 1089 22.18 -42.75 -13.85
N VAL A 1090 21.13 -42.61 -13.02
CA VAL A 1090 20.94 -43.42 -11.80
C VAL A 1090 20.75 -44.90 -12.11
N LEU A 1091 19.89 -45.24 -13.08
CA LEU A 1091 19.68 -46.62 -13.52
C LEU A 1091 20.97 -47.24 -14.10
N SER A 1092 21.79 -46.45 -14.79
CA SER A 1092 23.11 -46.89 -15.28
C SER A 1092 24.06 -47.21 -14.12
N ALA A 1093 24.08 -46.40 -13.06
CA ALA A 1093 24.88 -46.65 -11.86
C ALA A 1093 24.38 -47.88 -11.08
N GLN A 1094 23.07 -48.13 -11.08
CA GLN A 1094 22.45 -49.37 -10.55
C GLN A 1094 22.71 -50.62 -11.42
N ASN A 1095 23.46 -50.51 -12.53
CA ASN A 1095 23.66 -51.55 -13.56
C ASN A 1095 22.37 -52.00 -14.30
N CYS A 1096 21.27 -51.25 -14.20
CA CYS A 1096 20.00 -51.49 -14.88
C CYS A 1096 20.03 -50.96 -16.33
N ALA A 1097 21.00 -51.42 -17.13
CA ALA A 1097 21.36 -50.85 -18.42
C ALA A 1097 20.23 -50.83 -19.48
N GLU A 1098 19.32 -51.81 -19.48
CA GLU A 1098 18.17 -51.80 -20.41
C GLU A 1098 17.18 -50.67 -20.11
N ASP A 1099 16.83 -50.45 -18.83
CA ASP A 1099 15.91 -49.39 -18.44
C ASP A 1099 16.56 -48.00 -18.53
N ALA A 1100 17.87 -47.90 -18.25
CA ALA A 1100 18.64 -46.70 -18.54
C ALA A 1100 18.58 -46.34 -20.04
N LEU A 1101 18.76 -47.32 -20.94
CA LEU A 1101 18.67 -47.11 -22.39
C LEU A 1101 17.24 -46.72 -22.83
N ARG A 1102 16.19 -47.30 -22.24
CA ARG A 1102 14.79 -46.87 -22.48
C ARG A 1102 14.59 -45.40 -22.10
N GLN A 1103 15.10 -44.95 -20.96
CA GLN A 1103 14.99 -43.56 -20.53
C GLN A 1103 15.83 -42.59 -21.39
N TYR A 1104 17.05 -42.97 -21.80
CA TYR A 1104 17.85 -42.14 -22.72
C TYR A 1104 17.24 -42.02 -24.11
N THR A 1105 16.73 -43.11 -24.70
CA THR A 1105 16.07 -43.07 -26.02
C THR A 1105 14.77 -42.27 -25.98
N GLN A 1106 14.02 -42.33 -24.87
CA GLN A 1106 12.86 -41.44 -24.62
C GLN A 1106 13.24 -39.96 -24.43
N SER A 1107 14.46 -39.64 -23.99
CA SER A 1107 14.95 -38.25 -23.90
C SER A 1107 15.48 -37.75 -25.26
N LEU A 1108 16.19 -38.60 -26.01
CA LEU A 1108 16.72 -38.33 -27.35
C LEU A 1108 15.64 -37.94 -28.38
N GLY A 1109 14.44 -38.51 -28.26
CA GLY A 1109 13.30 -38.14 -29.09
C GLY A 1109 12.80 -36.71 -28.86
N VAL A 1110 13.05 -36.14 -27.68
CA VAL A 1110 12.54 -34.82 -27.25
C VAL A 1110 13.62 -33.73 -27.27
N ALA A 1111 14.90 -34.07 -27.06
CA ALA A 1111 16.00 -33.11 -27.03
C ALA A 1111 16.16 -32.38 -28.37
N GLU A 1112 15.96 -31.06 -28.40
CA GLU A 1112 16.07 -30.26 -29.64
C GLU A 1112 17.52 -29.90 -29.99
N ASP A 1113 18.36 -29.62 -28.99
CA ASP A 1113 19.77 -29.27 -29.19
C ASP A 1113 20.59 -30.43 -29.78
N VAL A 1114 21.39 -30.10 -30.79
CA VAL A 1114 22.33 -31.00 -31.47
C VAL A 1114 23.42 -31.48 -30.50
N GLY A 1115 23.91 -30.62 -29.60
CA GLY A 1115 24.91 -30.97 -28.60
C GLY A 1115 24.42 -32.02 -27.61
N GLU A 1116 23.27 -31.76 -26.97
CA GLU A 1116 22.58 -32.71 -26.08
C GLU A 1116 22.23 -34.02 -26.80
N ARG A 1117 21.72 -33.96 -28.04
CA ARG A 1117 21.44 -35.16 -28.85
C ARG A 1117 22.68 -36.01 -29.05
N CYS A 1118 23.82 -35.41 -29.43
CA CYS A 1118 25.07 -36.15 -29.63
C CYS A 1118 25.58 -36.79 -28.32
N ALA A 1119 25.46 -36.08 -27.19
CA ALA A 1119 25.82 -36.63 -25.88
C ALA A 1119 24.91 -37.80 -25.47
N LEU A 1120 23.60 -37.72 -25.73
CA LEU A 1120 22.64 -38.80 -25.49
C LEU A 1120 22.88 -40.01 -26.40
N LEU A 1121 23.21 -39.80 -27.67
CA LEU A 1121 23.55 -40.86 -28.63
C LEU A 1121 24.80 -41.64 -28.20
N GLU A 1122 25.86 -40.96 -27.77
CA GLU A 1122 27.08 -41.64 -27.31
C GLU A 1122 26.85 -42.39 -25.99
N LYS A 1123 26.05 -41.85 -25.04
CA LYS A 1123 25.62 -42.62 -23.85
C LYS A 1123 24.82 -43.88 -24.22
N CYS A 1124 23.91 -43.79 -25.20
CA CYS A 1124 23.19 -44.97 -25.71
C CYS A 1124 24.16 -45.99 -26.32
N ALA A 1125 25.12 -45.55 -27.12
CA ALA A 1125 26.13 -46.41 -27.74
C ALA A 1125 27.06 -47.09 -26.70
N GLN A 1126 27.39 -46.41 -25.61
CA GLN A 1126 28.14 -46.99 -24.49
C GLN A 1126 27.33 -48.11 -23.79
N LEU A 1127 26.06 -47.87 -23.47
CA LEU A 1127 25.17 -48.89 -22.90
C LEU A 1127 24.92 -50.07 -23.85
N LEU A 1128 24.79 -49.82 -25.16
CA LEU A 1128 24.69 -50.91 -26.16
C LEU A 1128 25.97 -51.76 -26.22
N THR A 1129 27.16 -51.15 -26.05
CA THR A 1129 28.40 -51.95 -25.94
C THR A 1129 28.49 -52.76 -24.65
N THR A 1130 28.01 -52.28 -23.50
CA THR A 1130 28.00 -53.09 -22.26
C THR A 1130 26.92 -54.17 -22.27
N LEU A 1131 25.80 -53.94 -22.96
CA LEU A 1131 24.75 -54.94 -23.24
C LEU A 1131 25.13 -55.96 -24.34
N GLY A 1132 26.33 -55.88 -24.92
CA GLY A 1132 26.79 -56.83 -25.94
C GLY A 1132 26.15 -56.66 -27.33
N ARG A 1133 25.64 -55.47 -27.65
CA ARG A 1133 25.00 -55.11 -28.94
C ARG A 1133 25.86 -54.09 -29.72
N PRO A 1134 27.08 -54.46 -30.17
CA PRO A 1134 28.04 -53.51 -30.73
C PRO A 1134 27.68 -52.98 -32.12
N GLU A 1135 26.82 -53.68 -32.88
CA GLU A 1135 26.39 -53.25 -34.21
C GLU A 1135 25.49 -52.02 -34.10
N GLU A 1136 24.41 -52.10 -33.31
CA GLU A 1136 23.55 -50.97 -32.95
C GLU A 1136 24.36 -49.83 -32.30
N ALA A 1137 25.32 -50.15 -31.42
CA ALA A 1137 26.19 -49.13 -30.82
C ALA A 1137 26.99 -48.33 -31.86
N ASN A 1138 27.31 -48.93 -33.01
CA ASN A 1138 27.95 -48.22 -34.12
C ASN A 1138 26.96 -47.40 -34.93
N GLU A 1139 25.71 -47.86 -35.08
CA GLU A 1139 24.63 -47.05 -35.71
C GLU A 1139 24.39 -45.75 -34.93
N TYR A 1140 24.23 -45.81 -33.61
CA TYR A 1140 24.08 -44.64 -32.74
C TYR A 1140 25.28 -43.68 -32.85
N ARG A 1141 26.51 -44.20 -32.99
CA ARG A 1141 27.72 -43.38 -33.25
C ARG A 1141 27.76 -42.78 -34.65
N THR A 1142 27.23 -43.46 -35.67
CA THR A 1142 27.13 -42.87 -37.01
C THR A 1142 26.08 -41.76 -37.05
N MET A 1143 24.95 -41.92 -36.35
CA MET A 1143 23.96 -40.85 -36.19
C MET A 1143 24.57 -39.63 -35.47
N ALA A 1144 25.33 -39.84 -34.39
CA ALA A 1144 25.99 -38.73 -33.68
C ALA A 1144 26.97 -37.96 -34.58
N ARG A 1145 27.73 -38.67 -35.44
CA ARG A 1145 28.63 -38.04 -36.42
C ARG A 1145 27.89 -37.32 -37.55
N GLN A 1146 26.71 -37.78 -37.95
CA GLN A 1146 25.86 -37.11 -38.92
C GLN A 1146 25.31 -35.81 -38.34
N PHE A 1147 24.71 -35.84 -37.14
CA PHE A 1147 24.26 -34.63 -36.44
C PHE A 1147 25.39 -33.62 -36.16
N GLN A 1148 26.62 -34.08 -35.89
CA GLN A 1148 27.80 -33.21 -35.79
C GLN A 1148 28.29 -32.64 -37.13
N ALA A 1149 27.96 -33.25 -38.26
CA ALA A 1149 28.34 -32.77 -39.59
C ALA A 1149 27.26 -31.84 -40.21
N ASP A 1150 25.98 -32.10 -39.91
CA ASP A 1150 24.84 -31.31 -40.38
C ASP A 1150 24.59 -30.04 -39.52
N GLY A 1151 25.29 -29.91 -38.38
CA GLY A 1151 25.21 -28.79 -37.45
C GLY A 1151 26.37 -27.78 -37.55
N ILE A 1152 27.12 -27.76 -38.65
CA ILE A 1152 28.27 -26.87 -38.92
C ILE A 1152 28.01 -26.05 -40.20
#